data_AF-Q5AVZ7-F1
#
_entry.id   AF-Q5AVZ7-F1
#
_cell.length_a   1.000
_cell.length_b   1.000
_cell.length_c   1.000
_cell.angle_alpha   90.00
_cell.angle_beta   90.00
_cell.angle_gamma   90.00
#
_symmetry.space_group_name_H-M   'P 1'
#
loop_
_entity.id
_entity.type
_entity.pdbx_description
1 polymer ?
#
loop_
_entity_poly.entity_id
_entity_poly.type
_entity_poly.pdbx_seq_one_letter_code
_entity_poly.pdbx_strand_id
1 'polypeptide(L)'
;MPSQSRSRDRYGRDSDRDRSRVQPRRRYHVSEDDDDDDDFDDNPRDRRYRRDGYRRAPVDSRAYDSHDDYEVVDVEEEPRRYRSDTERRRERARASPGTSPRKRERTRDSGGGHRRRRTEESDGSQAPQAHRDRRSRTRRDRGLDDEDLEDAARRLRRRERERERERRAETSKHKSTDSSNSSAGLLNANALAKLRAQHEELDRQEQRRAEKEAKAERKRRRKRPAVEGQMRTLDPFPDEVPRGQSKGRIVSGAYLEEGRAPDMEVRLRGGGRGPPRERRWEKDSDGSAPLTPFWKRKKWWWIGAIVLVIVVIIIVVAVVVSNNKKSDSDSDSDSNSGSSDSWGGDKSSLNGLDHDSIPKSAQGTVLDPWTWYETTDFNVTYTDETVGGLSVMGLNSTWDDSVAPNENVPPLNKPFPYGSQPIRGVNIGGLLSLEPFITPSLFEGYSSDVVDEYTLTTKLGDNAARKLEEHYATFITEQDFADMAEAGIDHVRIPFSYWAVNPREDEPYVAKISWRYLLRVIEYCRKYGLRVNLDPHGMPGSQNGMNHSGRQGSIRWLNGDDGDTYAQRSLEFHEKISKFFAQDRYKNIITIYGLINEPYMLSLDVEKVLNWTVTAAELVQKNGITAKIAFHDGFLNLSKWKTMLKNGPSNLLLDTHQYTIYNVAQIVLNHTAKVNFVCNDWVGMIGEINSTSEGWGPTICGEFTQADTDCAKNLNNVGRGTRWEGTYSEGDSTMYCPTAEQRTCSCTEANADPSEYSDDYKLFLKTYAEAQMYAFEQAQGWFYWTWHTESAPQWSYKTGWKNGFMPAKAYNPDYKCGDDIPSFGNLPEYY
;
A
#
# COMPACT_ATOMS: atom_id res chain seq x y z
N MET A 1 -47.63 -30.77 34.03
CA MET A 1 -49.02 -30.60 33.56
C MET A 1 -49.01 -30.47 32.03
N PRO A 2 -49.34 -31.52 31.27
CA PRO A 2 -49.51 -31.45 29.81
C PRO A 2 -50.99 -31.53 29.41
N SER A 3 -51.37 -30.94 28.27
CA SER A 3 -52.65 -31.18 27.60
C SER A 3 -52.45 -31.35 26.08
N GLN A 4 -53.09 -32.36 25.50
CA GLN A 4 -53.04 -32.67 24.08
C GLN A 4 -54.39 -32.38 23.42
N SER A 5 -54.40 -32.18 22.10
CA SER A 5 -55.54 -32.53 21.26
C SER A 5 -55.05 -33.04 19.88
N ARG A 6 -55.88 -33.84 19.19
CA ARG A 6 -55.55 -34.59 17.96
C ARG A 6 -56.70 -34.46 16.96
N SER A 7 -56.43 -34.39 15.64
CA SER A 7 -57.27 -34.96 14.57
C SER A 7 -56.65 -34.73 13.16
N ARG A 8 -57.01 -35.40 12.05
CA ARG A 8 -56.99 -36.86 11.74
C ARG A 8 -57.21 -37.08 10.21
N ASP A 9 -56.49 -38.04 9.63
CA ASP A 9 -56.66 -38.79 8.36
C ASP A 9 -57.65 -38.32 7.27
N ARG A 10 -57.18 -38.18 6.01
CA ARG A 10 -57.80 -38.81 4.82
C ARG A 10 -56.92 -38.82 3.55
N TYR A 11 -57.14 -39.82 2.70
CA TYR A 11 -56.49 -40.03 1.40
C TYR A 11 -57.30 -39.43 0.23
N GLY A 12 -56.60 -39.06 -0.85
CA GLY A 12 -57.13 -38.73 -2.18
C GLY A 12 -56.07 -39.07 -3.26
N ARG A 13 -56.45 -39.24 -4.53
CA ARG A 13 -55.61 -39.87 -5.57
C ARG A 13 -55.77 -39.21 -6.95
N ASP A 14 -54.81 -39.49 -7.84
CA ASP A 14 -54.82 -39.29 -9.31
C ASP A 14 -54.69 -37.80 -9.77
N SER A 15 -54.01 -37.44 -10.87
CA SER A 15 -53.26 -38.20 -11.92
C SER A 15 -52.28 -37.30 -12.71
N ASP A 16 -51.28 -37.90 -13.39
CA ASP A 16 -50.49 -37.37 -14.53
C ASP A 16 -49.60 -36.09 -14.32
N ARG A 17 -48.41 -35.91 -14.94
CA ARG A 17 -47.74 -36.61 -16.06
C ARG A 17 -46.19 -36.49 -16.05
N ASP A 18 -45.53 -37.65 -16.17
CA ASP A 18 -44.27 -37.97 -16.89
C ASP A 18 -43.25 -36.86 -17.28
N ARG A 19 -42.01 -36.87 -16.71
CA ARG A 19 -40.76 -37.33 -17.40
C ARG A 19 -39.46 -37.30 -16.56
N SER A 20 -38.56 -38.25 -16.89
CA SER A 20 -37.23 -38.54 -16.29
C SER A 20 -36.07 -37.63 -16.79
N ARG A 21 -34.78 -37.66 -16.34
CA ARG A 21 -33.94 -38.81 -15.92
C ARG A 21 -32.57 -38.44 -15.26
N VAL A 22 -32.26 -39.01 -14.09
CA VAL A 22 -31.01 -39.73 -13.66
C VAL A 22 -29.59 -39.08 -13.73
N GLN A 23 -28.83 -39.19 -12.61
CA GLN A 23 -27.35 -39.01 -12.51
C GLN A 23 -26.54 -40.24 -12.97
N PRO A 24 -25.22 -40.11 -13.24
CA PRO A 24 -24.29 -41.05 -12.58
C PRO A 24 -22.90 -40.50 -12.19
N ARG A 25 -22.26 -41.16 -11.19
CA ARG A 25 -20.81 -41.11 -10.93
C ARG A 25 -20.05 -42.12 -11.80
N ARG A 26 -18.84 -41.80 -12.30
CA ARG A 26 -17.72 -42.77 -12.45
C ARG A 26 -16.34 -42.08 -12.62
N ARG A 27 -15.28 -42.85 -12.94
CA ARG A 27 -13.89 -42.64 -12.49
C ARG A 27 -12.87 -43.32 -13.44
N TYR A 28 -11.65 -42.76 -13.52
CA TYR A 28 -10.36 -43.33 -14.02
C TYR A 28 -9.90 -43.19 -15.49
N HIS A 29 -8.56 -43.14 -15.60
CA HIS A 29 -7.61 -43.50 -16.67
C HIS A 29 -6.98 -42.42 -17.57
N VAL A 30 -5.84 -42.79 -18.20
CA VAL A 30 -4.68 -41.97 -18.55
C VAL A 30 -3.96 -42.53 -19.79
N SER A 31 -3.62 -41.64 -20.74
CA SER A 31 -2.60 -41.68 -21.81
C SER A 31 -2.63 -40.26 -22.44
N GLU A 32 -1.54 -39.53 -22.70
CA GLU A 32 -0.33 -39.79 -23.51
C GLU A 32 -0.60 -39.78 -25.04
N ASP A 33 0.40 -39.31 -25.81
CA ASP A 33 0.41 -38.93 -27.24
C ASP A 33 -0.38 -37.63 -27.59
N ASP A 34 -0.01 -36.77 -28.57
CA ASP A 34 1.32 -36.27 -29.05
C ASP A 34 1.10 -34.97 -29.89
N ASP A 35 2.17 -34.34 -30.41
CA ASP A 35 2.26 -32.97 -30.98
C ASP A 35 1.42 -32.61 -32.26
N ASP A 36 1.47 -31.30 -32.60
CA ASP A 36 1.15 -30.60 -33.88
C ASP A 36 -0.31 -30.40 -34.33
N ASP A 37 -0.81 -29.15 -34.23
CA ASP A 37 -1.65 -28.47 -35.24
C ASP A 37 -1.65 -26.93 -34.98
N ASP A 38 -1.52 -26.12 -36.05
CA ASP A 38 -1.51 -24.64 -36.05
C ASP A 38 -2.81 -24.08 -36.70
N ASP A 39 -3.01 -22.75 -36.61
CA ASP A 39 -4.07 -21.92 -37.23
C ASP A 39 -5.53 -21.98 -36.68
N PHE A 40 -6.25 -20.86 -36.90
CA PHE A 40 -7.66 -20.54 -36.55
C PHE A 40 -7.93 -20.34 -35.03
N ASP A 41 -8.60 -19.27 -34.57
CA ASP A 41 -9.72 -18.53 -35.18
C ASP A 41 -9.57 -17.00 -35.26
N ASP A 42 -10.22 -16.42 -36.27
CA ASP A 42 -10.39 -14.97 -36.49
C ASP A 42 -11.52 -14.40 -35.61
N ASN A 43 -11.35 -13.22 -35.00
CA ASN A 43 -12.44 -12.52 -34.28
C ASN A 43 -12.69 -11.10 -34.84
N PRO A 44 -13.59 -10.93 -35.82
CA PRO A 44 -13.77 -9.67 -36.54
C PRO A 44 -14.70 -8.68 -35.80
N ARG A 45 -14.14 -7.88 -34.89
CA ARG A 45 -14.78 -6.67 -34.34
C ARG A 45 -13.95 -5.39 -34.58
N ASP A 46 -13.77 -5.07 -35.85
CA ASP A 46 -13.09 -3.83 -36.27
C ASP A 46 -13.83 -3.19 -37.46
N ARG A 47 -14.67 -2.17 -37.22
CA ARG A 47 -15.38 -1.36 -38.25
C ARG A 47 -16.17 -0.18 -37.66
N ARG A 48 -15.83 1.04 -38.14
CA ARG A 48 -16.38 2.37 -37.77
C ARG A 48 -15.85 2.84 -36.40
N TYR A 49 -15.39 4.09 -36.23
CA TYR A 49 -15.57 5.28 -37.08
C TYR A 49 -14.29 5.78 -37.78
N ARG A 50 -14.47 6.53 -38.87
CA ARG A 50 -13.54 7.58 -39.33
C ARG A 50 -14.14 8.93 -38.96
N ARG A 51 -13.32 9.89 -38.56
CA ARG A 51 -13.58 11.32 -38.77
C ARG A 51 -12.25 12.03 -39.03
N ASP A 52 -12.17 12.74 -40.15
CA ASP A 52 -10.97 13.45 -40.57
C ASP A 52 -10.83 14.81 -39.85
N GLY A 53 -9.58 15.28 -39.73
CA GLY A 53 -9.27 16.71 -39.54
C GLY A 53 -8.65 17.10 -38.21
N TYR A 54 -7.32 17.16 -38.15
CA TYR A 54 -6.57 18.40 -37.85
C TYR A 54 -5.07 18.18 -38.08
N ARG A 55 -4.54 18.61 -39.25
CA ARG A 55 -3.09 18.69 -39.48
C ARG A 55 -2.57 20.05 -39.01
N ARG A 56 -1.58 20.05 -38.11
CA ARG A 56 -0.76 21.24 -37.82
C ARG A 56 -0.08 21.73 -39.10
N ALA A 57 -0.10 23.04 -39.34
CA ALA A 57 0.65 23.70 -40.40
C ALA A 57 1.82 24.51 -39.79
N PRO A 58 3.07 24.34 -40.26
CA PRO A 58 4.17 25.24 -39.91
C PRO A 58 4.09 26.59 -40.65
N VAL A 59 4.64 27.62 -40.02
CA VAL A 59 4.75 29.01 -40.52
C VAL A 59 5.70 29.13 -41.71
N ASP A 60 5.28 29.78 -42.82
CA ASP A 60 5.97 31.00 -43.32
C ASP A 60 5.15 31.85 -44.33
N SER A 61 5.35 33.18 -44.22
CA SER A 61 5.22 34.27 -45.19
C SER A 61 4.01 34.44 -46.17
N ARG A 62 3.32 35.58 -45.98
CA ARG A 62 2.88 36.58 -47.00
C ARG A 62 1.63 36.38 -47.89
N ALA A 63 0.75 37.40 -47.79
CA ALA A 63 0.22 38.27 -48.87
C ALA A 63 -1.12 37.96 -49.60
N TYR A 64 -2.15 38.79 -49.29
CA TYR A 64 -3.29 39.25 -50.15
C TYR A 64 -4.27 38.17 -50.73
N ASP A 65 -5.59 38.39 -50.95
CA ASP A 65 -6.59 39.38 -50.45
C ASP A 65 -8.03 38.89 -50.78
N SER A 66 -9.05 39.51 -50.16
CA SER A 66 -10.47 39.65 -50.60
C SER A 66 -11.41 38.45 -50.88
N HIS A 67 -12.52 38.44 -50.11
CA HIS A 67 -13.94 38.30 -50.51
C HIS A 67 -14.52 36.92 -50.98
N ASP A 68 -15.15 36.23 -50.02
CA ASP A 68 -16.62 36.15 -49.81
C ASP A 68 -17.62 35.62 -50.87
N ASP A 69 -18.51 34.77 -50.34
CA ASP A 69 -19.97 34.62 -50.57
C ASP A 69 -20.63 33.61 -51.56
N TYR A 70 -21.74 33.08 -51.02
CA TYR A 70 -22.94 32.44 -51.59
C TYR A 70 -23.13 30.91 -51.64
N GLU A 71 -24.38 30.55 -51.31
CA GLU A 71 -24.96 29.24 -51.00
C GLU A 71 -25.43 28.46 -52.24
N VAL A 72 -25.88 27.21 -52.06
CA VAL A 72 -27.25 26.75 -52.41
C VAL A 72 -27.51 25.32 -51.86
N VAL A 73 -28.78 24.93 -51.77
CA VAL A 73 -29.35 23.87 -50.91
C VAL A 73 -29.94 22.69 -51.71
N ASP A 74 -29.85 21.48 -51.13
CA ASP A 74 -30.59 20.20 -51.34
C ASP A 74 -30.81 19.57 -52.73
N VAL A 75 -30.86 18.22 -52.75
CA VAL A 75 -32.04 17.40 -53.10
C VAL A 75 -31.74 15.90 -52.89
N GLU A 76 -32.73 15.12 -52.42
CA GLU A 76 -32.66 13.67 -52.17
C GLU A 76 -32.99 12.82 -53.43
N GLU A 77 -32.49 11.57 -53.51
CA GLU A 77 -33.28 10.41 -53.99
C GLU A 77 -32.67 9.05 -53.58
N GLU A 78 -33.52 8.00 -53.45
CA GLU A 78 -33.20 6.69 -52.86
C GLU A 78 -32.97 5.55 -53.91
N PRO A 79 -32.42 4.37 -53.54
CA PRO A 79 -31.70 3.49 -54.46
C PRO A 79 -32.50 2.33 -55.09
N ARG A 80 -31.91 1.67 -56.09
CA ARG A 80 -32.40 0.40 -56.67
C ARG A 80 -31.34 -0.71 -56.73
N ARG A 81 -31.80 -1.96 -56.57
CA ARG A 81 -30.99 -3.20 -56.63
C ARG A 81 -30.96 -3.78 -58.06
N TYR A 82 -29.85 -4.45 -58.43
CA TYR A 82 -29.81 -5.71 -59.21
C TYR A 82 -28.36 -6.25 -59.15
N ARG A 83 -28.11 -7.44 -58.59
CA ARG A 83 -28.11 -8.81 -59.18
C ARG A 83 -26.70 -9.30 -59.53
N SER A 84 -26.52 -10.60 -59.41
CA SER A 84 -25.29 -11.37 -59.65
C SER A 84 -25.39 -12.19 -60.93
N ASP A 85 -24.26 -12.44 -61.60
CA ASP A 85 -24.12 -13.51 -62.59
C ASP A 85 -22.77 -14.23 -62.44
N THR A 86 -22.71 -15.49 -62.88
CA THR A 86 -21.55 -16.39 -62.79
C THR A 86 -21.22 -17.02 -64.14
N GLU A 87 -19.94 -17.21 -64.48
CA GLU A 87 -19.36 -18.49 -64.97
C GLU A 87 -17.93 -18.38 -65.56
N ARG A 88 -17.11 -19.40 -65.26
CA ARG A 88 -16.07 -20.07 -66.08
C ARG A 88 -15.28 -19.29 -67.17
N ARG A 89 -13.93 -19.41 -67.12
CA ARG A 89 -13.15 -20.33 -68.01
C ARG A 89 -11.61 -20.21 -67.86
N ARG A 90 -10.93 -21.37 -67.83
CA ARG A 90 -9.61 -21.70 -68.44
C ARG A 90 -8.34 -20.92 -68.00
N GLU A 91 -7.11 -21.42 -68.11
CA GLU A 91 -6.46 -22.76 -68.07
C GLU A 91 -4.95 -22.54 -68.39
N ARG A 92 -4.05 -23.45 -67.94
CA ARG A 92 -2.59 -23.59 -68.28
C ARG A 92 -1.58 -22.81 -67.40
N ALA A 93 -0.34 -23.29 -67.16
CA ALA A 93 0.26 -24.65 -67.18
C ALA A 93 1.73 -24.64 -66.68
N ARG A 94 2.28 -25.84 -66.33
CA ARG A 94 3.72 -26.19 -66.05
C ARG A 94 4.23 -25.79 -64.64
N ALA A 95 5.12 -26.53 -63.96
CA ALA A 95 5.58 -27.95 -63.99
C ALA A 95 6.31 -28.24 -62.63
N SER A 96 6.04 -29.29 -61.83
CA SER A 96 6.47 -30.72 -61.91
C SER A 96 7.98 -30.98 -61.63
N PRO A 97 8.41 -32.18 -61.13
CA PRO A 97 7.94 -33.07 -60.04
C PRO A 97 9.05 -33.27 -58.94
N GLY A 98 9.05 -34.17 -57.93
CA GLY A 98 8.08 -35.15 -57.37
C GLY A 98 8.73 -36.52 -56.98
N THR A 99 8.11 -37.29 -56.05
CA THR A 99 8.27 -38.77 -55.78
C THR A 99 9.60 -39.32 -55.17
N SER A 100 9.66 -40.39 -54.34
CA SER A 100 8.70 -41.18 -53.49
C SER A 100 9.49 -42.16 -52.55
N PRO A 101 8.97 -42.69 -51.41
CA PRO A 101 9.75 -43.45 -50.42
C PRO A 101 9.47 -44.99 -50.33
N ARG A 102 10.44 -45.82 -49.84
CA ARG A 102 10.17 -47.08 -49.08
C ARG A 102 11.39 -47.88 -48.52
N LYS A 103 11.31 -48.18 -47.21
CA LYS A 103 11.64 -49.43 -46.45
C LYS A 103 13.03 -50.15 -46.49
N ARG A 104 13.41 -50.60 -45.26
CA ARG A 104 14.10 -51.84 -44.81
C ARG A 104 15.63 -51.93 -44.63
N GLU A 105 16.05 -51.82 -43.35
CA GLU A 105 16.46 -52.96 -42.48
C GLU A 105 17.56 -53.94 -42.99
N ARG A 106 18.80 -53.87 -42.43
CA ARG A 106 19.49 -54.99 -41.70
C ARG A 106 20.98 -54.75 -41.28
N THR A 107 21.20 -54.76 -39.97
CA THR A 107 22.29 -55.42 -39.19
C THR A 107 23.75 -55.56 -39.67
N ARG A 108 24.66 -55.15 -38.76
CA ARG A 108 25.83 -55.88 -38.20
C ARG A 108 27.28 -55.68 -38.70
N ASP A 109 28.15 -55.74 -37.69
CA ASP A 109 29.56 -56.21 -37.58
C ASP A 109 30.75 -55.46 -38.23
N SER A 110 31.42 -54.66 -37.37
CA SER A 110 32.80 -54.87 -36.88
C SER A 110 34.03 -54.84 -37.83
N GLY A 111 35.04 -54.03 -37.46
CA GLY A 111 36.45 -54.51 -37.48
C GLY A 111 37.53 -53.73 -38.26
N GLY A 112 38.30 -52.88 -37.57
CA GLY A 112 39.77 -53.07 -37.54
C GLY A 112 40.73 -52.35 -38.53
N GLY A 113 40.90 -51.03 -38.37
CA GLY A 113 42.16 -50.25 -38.22
C GLY A 113 43.51 -50.53 -38.96
N HIS A 114 44.42 -49.53 -38.90
CA HIS A 114 45.88 -49.57 -39.19
C HIS A 114 46.60 -48.57 -38.23
N ARG A 115 47.75 -48.82 -37.56
CA ARG A 115 49.16 -49.18 -37.97
C ARG A 115 49.93 -47.98 -38.59
N ARG A 116 51.20 -47.62 -38.29
CA ARG A 116 52.36 -48.02 -37.39
C ARG A 116 53.04 -46.69 -36.88
N ARG A 117 54.23 -46.50 -36.24
CA ARG A 117 55.47 -47.16 -35.67
C ARG A 117 56.14 -46.08 -34.74
N ARG A 118 57.25 -46.12 -33.97
CA ARG A 118 58.37 -46.98 -33.45
C ARG A 118 58.45 -46.69 -31.90
N THR A 119 59.27 -47.20 -30.95
CA THR A 119 60.74 -47.44 -30.72
C THR A 119 61.64 -46.18 -30.84
N GLU A 120 62.77 -45.99 -30.14
CA GLU A 120 63.65 -46.79 -29.23
C GLU A 120 64.25 -45.87 -28.09
N GLU A 121 64.83 -46.46 -27.02
CA GLU A 121 66.12 -46.18 -26.29
C GLU A 121 66.67 -44.73 -26.07
N SER A 122 67.56 -44.40 -25.11
CA SER A 122 68.03 -44.97 -23.81
C SER A 122 68.95 -43.94 -23.07
N ASP A 123 69.31 -44.24 -21.81
CA ASP A 123 70.48 -43.74 -21.02
C ASP A 123 70.63 -42.26 -20.61
N GLY A 124 71.22 -42.04 -19.42
CA GLY A 124 71.56 -40.68 -18.92
C GLY A 124 71.74 -40.51 -17.40
N SER A 125 72.92 -40.92 -16.89
CA SER A 125 73.63 -40.46 -15.67
C SER A 125 73.27 -39.06 -15.09
N GLN A 126 73.41 -38.74 -13.78
CA GLN A 126 74.16 -39.35 -12.66
C GLN A 126 73.67 -38.80 -11.29
N ALA A 127 74.15 -39.38 -10.17
CA ALA A 127 74.03 -38.89 -8.78
C ALA A 127 75.46 -38.56 -8.22
N PRO A 128 75.77 -38.33 -6.91
CA PRO A 128 74.94 -38.32 -5.70
C PRO A 128 75.33 -37.30 -4.57
N GLN A 129 74.76 -37.49 -3.36
CA GLN A 129 75.37 -37.33 -2.02
C GLN A 129 75.54 -35.98 -1.26
N ALA A 130 75.50 -36.14 0.08
CA ALA A 130 76.24 -35.43 1.14
C ALA A 130 75.80 -34.04 1.66
N HIS A 131 75.01 -34.07 2.74
CA HIS A 131 75.23 -33.40 4.03
C HIS A 131 76.27 -32.25 4.18
N ARG A 132 75.80 -31.17 4.83
CA ARG A 132 76.38 -30.34 5.94
C ARG A 132 76.53 -28.83 5.73
N ASP A 133 76.24 -28.16 6.85
CA ASP A 133 76.76 -26.88 7.37
C ASP A 133 76.33 -25.51 6.77
N ARG A 134 75.48 -24.85 7.59
CA ARG A 134 75.67 -23.48 8.15
C ARG A 134 75.45 -22.23 7.28
N ARG A 135 74.55 -21.39 7.82
CA ARG A 135 74.68 -19.91 7.99
C ARG A 135 74.90 -19.10 6.68
N SER A 136 74.05 -18.14 6.31
CA SER A 136 73.14 -17.30 7.10
C SER A 136 72.48 -16.23 6.20
N ARG A 137 71.44 -15.53 6.71
CA ARG A 137 70.97 -14.19 6.26
C ARG A 137 70.42 -14.12 4.81
N THR A 138 69.38 -13.35 4.46
CA THR A 138 68.36 -12.58 5.21
C THR A 138 67.22 -12.22 4.23
N ARG A 139 66.02 -11.95 4.75
CA ARG A 139 64.94 -11.15 4.09
C ARG A 139 64.52 -11.53 2.66
N ARG A 140 63.30 -12.06 2.56
CA ARG A 140 62.25 -11.43 1.75
C ARG A 140 60.88 -11.95 2.19
N ASP A 141 60.01 -11.03 2.61
CA ASP A 141 58.58 -11.31 2.67
C ASP A 141 58.04 -11.61 1.26
N ARG A 142 57.13 -12.56 1.19
CA ARG A 142 56.06 -12.59 0.20
C ARG A 142 54.76 -12.76 0.97
N GLY A 143 53.72 -12.04 0.57
CA GLY A 143 52.40 -12.16 1.18
C GLY A 143 51.85 -13.57 0.96
N LEU A 144 50.90 -13.96 1.81
CA LEU A 144 50.05 -15.12 1.55
C LEU A 144 49.06 -14.77 0.43
N ASP A 145 48.81 -15.72 -0.45
CA ASP A 145 47.91 -15.56 -1.58
C ASP A 145 46.45 -15.50 -1.11
N ASP A 146 45.55 -14.90 -1.91
CA ASP A 146 44.14 -14.73 -1.49
C ASP A 146 43.41 -16.06 -1.23
N GLU A 147 43.82 -17.16 -1.87
CA GLU A 147 43.30 -18.51 -1.59
C GLU A 147 43.70 -19.00 -0.19
N ASP A 148 44.92 -18.70 0.28
CA ASP A 148 45.39 -19.06 1.62
C ASP A 148 44.67 -18.22 2.69
N LEU A 149 44.37 -16.96 2.39
CA LEU A 149 43.53 -16.09 3.25
C LEU A 149 42.08 -16.59 3.31
N GLU A 150 41.51 -17.02 2.18
CA GLU A 150 40.13 -17.52 2.17
C GLU A 150 40.02 -18.89 2.86
N ASP A 151 40.98 -19.81 2.68
CA ASP A 151 40.96 -21.09 3.40
C ASP A 151 41.27 -20.93 4.90
N ALA A 152 42.13 -19.98 5.28
CA ALA A 152 42.27 -19.57 6.68
C ALA A 152 40.93 -19.05 7.26
N ALA A 153 40.19 -18.23 6.50
CA ALA A 153 38.86 -17.76 6.91
C ALA A 153 37.82 -18.90 6.98
N ARG A 154 37.84 -19.85 6.05
CA ARG A 154 37.00 -21.07 6.08
C ARG A 154 37.28 -21.90 7.33
N ARG A 155 38.56 -22.13 7.67
CA ARG A 155 39.00 -22.84 8.88
C ARG A 155 38.58 -22.12 10.17
N LEU A 156 38.63 -20.80 10.20
CA LEU A 156 38.24 -19.98 11.36
C LEU A 156 36.72 -20.08 11.62
N ARG A 157 35.90 -19.88 10.58
CA ARG A 157 34.42 -20.07 10.66
C ARG A 157 34.02 -21.49 11.07
N ARG A 158 34.82 -22.51 10.71
CA ARG A 158 34.58 -23.91 11.13
C ARG A 158 34.80 -24.08 12.64
N ARG A 159 35.90 -23.55 13.17
CA ARG A 159 36.21 -23.55 14.61
C ARG A 159 35.21 -22.77 15.46
N GLU A 160 34.64 -21.69 14.94
CA GLU A 160 33.56 -20.96 15.62
C GLU A 160 32.28 -21.79 15.71
N ARG A 161 31.88 -22.46 14.62
CA ARG A 161 30.72 -23.38 14.62
C ARG A 161 30.91 -24.60 15.53
N GLU A 162 32.14 -25.08 15.69
CA GLU A 162 32.47 -26.12 16.67
C GLU A 162 32.33 -25.61 18.10
N ARG A 163 32.93 -24.46 18.44
CA ARG A 163 32.79 -23.81 19.77
C ARG A 163 31.36 -23.46 20.13
N GLU A 164 30.54 -23.06 19.15
CA GLU A 164 29.13 -22.78 19.38
C GLU A 164 28.32 -24.06 19.64
N ARG A 165 28.66 -25.17 18.96
CA ARG A 165 28.10 -26.50 19.26
C ARG A 165 28.52 -27.00 20.64
N GLU A 166 29.77 -26.80 21.04
CA GLU A 166 30.25 -27.12 22.39
C GLU A 166 29.47 -26.33 23.46
N ARG A 167 29.32 -25.00 23.29
CA ARG A 167 28.49 -24.18 24.20
C ARG A 167 27.03 -24.61 24.26
N ARG A 168 26.42 -24.97 23.12
CA ARG A 168 25.04 -25.50 23.08
C ARG A 168 24.94 -26.90 23.72
N ALA A 169 26.02 -27.69 23.72
CA ALA A 169 26.09 -28.97 24.41
C ALA A 169 26.25 -28.79 25.93
N GLU A 170 27.07 -27.85 26.40
CA GLU A 170 27.21 -27.53 27.83
C GLU A 170 25.89 -27.01 28.42
N THR A 171 25.21 -26.08 27.76
CA THR A 171 23.92 -25.56 28.23
C THR A 171 22.79 -26.60 28.21
N SER A 172 22.95 -27.71 27.47
CA SER A 172 22.02 -28.84 27.51
C SER A 172 22.23 -29.79 28.70
N LYS A 173 23.38 -29.72 29.39
CA LYS A 173 23.75 -30.68 30.47
C LYS A 173 23.46 -30.20 31.90
N HIS A 174 23.06 -28.94 32.08
CA HIS A 174 22.83 -28.37 33.42
C HIS A 174 21.45 -27.71 33.53
N LYS A 175 20.39 -28.52 33.69
CA LYS A 175 19.07 -28.07 34.15
C LYS A 175 18.21 -29.21 34.73
N SER A 176 18.47 -29.53 35.99
CA SER A 176 17.60 -30.37 36.84
C SER A 176 17.77 -29.93 38.31
N THR A 177 16.81 -30.28 39.17
CA THR A 177 16.80 -30.12 40.63
C THR A 177 17.03 -28.70 41.19
N ASP A 178 15.93 -28.11 41.69
CA ASP A 178 15.81 -27.46 43.01
C ASP A 178 16.58 -26.15 43.31
N SER A 179 16.10 -25.26 44.20
CA SER A 179 14.74 -24.95 44.66
C SER A 179 14.73 -23.63 45.46
N SER A 180 13.64 -22.85 45.34
CA SER A 180 13.13 -21.85 46.31
C SER A 180 13.97 -20.63 46.78
N ASN A 181 13.22 -19.61 47.21
CA ASN A 181 13.57 -18.52 48.14
C ASN A 181 14.51 -17.35 47.74
N SER A 182 13.85 -16.23 47.41
CA SER A 182 13.85 -15.00 48.23
C SER A 182 14.73 -13.79 47.87
N SER A 183 14.13 -12.62 48.19
CA SER A 183 14.70 -11.28 48.37
C SER A 183 15.31 -10.55 47.16
N ALA A 184 14.87 -9.30 46.98
CA ALA A 184 15.49 -8.35 46.06
C ALA A 184 16.83 -7.84 46.65
N GLY A 185 17.85 -7.68 45.79
CA GLY A 185 19.13 -7.15 46.21
C GLY A 185 20.14 -7.07 45.06
N LEU A 186 20.33 -5.86 44.54
CA LEU A 186 21.41 -5.43 43.63
C LEU A 186 21.54 -6.21 42.30
N LEU A 187 21.36 -5.50 41.18
CA LEU A 187 21.81 -5.99 39.88
C LEU A 187 23.33 -6.26 39.93
N ASN A 188 23.70 -7.54 39.95
CA ASN A 188 25.09 -7.98 39.93
C ASN A 188 25.82 -7.28 38.77
N ALA A 189 27.03 -6.78 39.01
CA ALA A 189 27.81 -6.02 38.02
C ALA A 189 27.95 -6.77 36.67
N ASN A 190 27.97 -8.12 36.69
CA ASN A 190 27.97 -8.95 35.48
C ASN A 190 26.67 -8.87 34.66
N ALA A 191 25.51 -8.67 35.30
CA ALA A 191 24.23 -8.47 34.62
C ALA A 191 24.15 -7.07 33.99
N LEU A 192 24.56 -6.03 34.72
CA LEU A 192 24.68 -4.67 34.19
C LEU A 192 25.71 -4.57 33.06
N ALA A 193 26.83 -5.28 33.15
CA ALA A 193 27.82 -5.36 32.07
C ALA A 193 27.27 -6.04 30.81
N LYS A 194 26.46 -7.11 30.95
CA LYS A 194 25.76 -7.73 29.81
C LYS A 194 24.72 -6.80 29.20
N LEU A 195 23.90 -6.13 30.00
CA LEU A 195 22.91 -5.16 29.53
C LEU A 195 23.57 -4.01 28.76
N ARG A 196 24.68 -3.45 29.28
CA ARG A 196 25.48 -2.44 28.56
C ARG A 196 26.07 -2.99 27.27
N ALA A 197 26.64 -4.20 27.27
CA ALA A 197 27.17 -4.81 26.05
C ALA A 197 26.10 -5.12 25.00
N GLN A 198 24.85 -5.37 25.41
CA GLN A 198 23.71 -5.51 24.50
C GLN A 198 23.28 -4.15 23.94
N HIS A 199 23.17 -3.11 24.76
CA HIS A 199 22.95 -1.73 24.28
C HIS A 199 24.05 -1.28 23.31
N GLU A 200 25.32 -1.42 23.68
CA GLU A 200 26.46 -1.06 22.82
C GLU A 200 26.47 -1.85 21.50
N GLU A 201 25.86 -3.04 21.42
CA GLU A 201 25.70 -3.78 20.16
C GLU A 201 24.49 -3.31 19.35
N LEU A 202 23.36 -2.99 20.00
CA LEU A 202 22.19 -2.37 19.36
C LEU A 202 22.55 -0.99 18.78
N ASP A 203 23.14 -0.11 19.57
CA ASP A 203 23.65 1.21 19.14
C ASP A 203 24.57 1.08 17.91
N ARG A 204 25.44 0.05 17.89
CA ARG A 204 26.33 -0.23 16.75
C ARG A 204 25.62 -0.84 15.54
N GLN A 205 24.49 -1.53 15.72
CA GLN A 205 23.64 -1.99 14.62
C GLN A 205 22.81 -0.85 14.03
N GLU A 206 22.27 0.04 14.86
CA GLU A 206 21.57 1.25 14.41
C GLU A 206 22.51 2.21 13.68
N GLN A 207 23.70 2.49 14.22
CA GLN A 207 24.73 3.26 13.51
C GLN A 207 25.09 2.63 12.16
N ARG A 208 25.15 1.30 12.06
CA ARG A 208 25.39 0.59 10.78
C ARG A 208 24.21 0.62 9.82
N ARG A 209 22.95 0.69 10.30
CA ARG A 209 21.77 0.95 9.45
C ARG A 209 21.79 2.39 8.97
N ALA A 210 21.96 3.36 9.86
CA ALA A 210 22.09 4.79 9.52
C ALA A 210 23.26 5.06 8.54
N GLU A 211 24.42 4.41 8.69
CA GLU A 211 25.52 4.50 7.70
C GLU A 211 25.15 3.88 6.35
N LYS A 212 24.44 2.74 6.32
CA LYS A 212 23.95 2.12 5.07
C LYS A 212 22.92 3.01 4.39
N GLU A 213 21.99 3.57 5.13
CA GLU A 213 20.93 4.47 4.65
C GLU A 213 21.54 5.78 4.16
N ALA A 214 22.42 6.43 4.93
CA ALA A 214 23.17 7.62 4.50
C ALA A 214 24.09 7.35 3.28
N LYS A 215 24.59 6.12 3.11
CA LYS A 215 25.35 5.69 1.93
C LYS A 215 24.46 5.41 0.72
N ALA A 216 23.26 4.87 0.93
CA ALA A 216 22.23 4.72 -0.11
C ALA A 216 21.72 6.10 -0.57
N GLU A 217 21.45 7.00 0.37
CA GLU A 217 21.10 8.40 0.16
C GLU A 217 22.19 9.16 -0.59
N ARG A 218 23.46 9.02 -0.19
CA ARG A 218 24.60 9.54 -0.98
C ARG A 218 24.73 8.91 -2.36
N LYS A 219 24.31 7.64 -2.55
CA LYS A 219 24.30 6.98 -3.87
C LYS A 219 23.12 7.45 -4.73
N ARG A 220 21.97 7.78 -4.13
CA ARG A 220 20.83 8.48 -4.77
C ARG A 220 21.23 9.89 -5.21
N ARG A 221 21.76 10.71 -4.29
CA ARG A 221 22.26 12.07 -4.59
C ARG A 221 23.38 12.09 -5.63
N ARG A 222 24.28 11.11 -5.65
CA ARG A 222 25.30 10.95 -6.72
C ARG A 222 24.77 10.44 -8.06
N LYS A 223 23.56 9.88 -8.11
CA LYS A 223 22.92 9.45 -9.37
C LYS A 223 22.11 10.57 -10.04
N ARG A 224 21.56 11.53 -9.29
CA ARG A 224 20.81 12.68 -9.85
C ARG A 224 21.57 13.41 -10.98
N PRO A 225 22.84 13.84 -10.80
CA PRO A 225 23.63 14.47 -11.87
C PRO A 225 23.94 13.60 -13.10
N ALA A 226 23.77 12.28 -13.00
CA ALA A 226 23.94 11.35 -14.13
C ALA A 226 22.64 11.16 -14.95
N VAL A 227 21.51 11.72 -14.48
CA VAL A 227 20.22 11.77 -15.18
C VAL A 227 19.96 13.20 -15.67
N GLU A 228 20.29 14.20 -14.86
CA GLU A 228 20.25 15.64 -15.19
C GLU A 228 21.11 16.03 -16.42
N GLY A 229 21.99 15.12 -16.89
CA GLY A 229 22.80 15.27 -18.11
C GLY A 229 22.10 14.97 -19.45
N GLN A 230 20.83 14.56 -19.45
CA GLN A 230 20.01 14.48 -20.67
C GLN A 230 18.69 15.23 -20.50
N MET A 231 18.62 16.42 -21.10
CA MET A 231 17.36 17.11 -21.40
C MET A 231 16.63 16.37 -22.52
N ARG A 232 16.10 15.19 -22.20
CA ARG A 232 15.13 14.49 -23.05
C ARG A 232 13.80 15.19 -22.91
N THR A 233 13.49 16.04 -23.89
CA THR A 233 12.11 16.23 -24.32
C THR A 233 11.45 14.84 -24.42
N LEU A 234 10.33 14.64 -23.74
CA LEU A 234 9.52 13.45 -23.97
C LEU A 234 8.99 13.55 -25.41
N ASP A 235 9.39 12.62 -26.27
CA ASP A 235 8.76 12.46 -27.58
C ASP A 235 7.25 12.25 -27.34
N PRO A 236 6.36 12.91 -28.11
CA PRO A 236 4.92 12.72 -27.95
C PRO A 236 4.53 11.24 -28.04
N PHE A 237 3.51 10.84 -27.27
CA PHE A 237 2.90 9.52 -27.44
C PHE A 237 2.49 9.34 -28.91
N PRO A 238 2.84 8.21 -29.56
CA PRO A 238 2.40 7.96 -30.92
C PRO A 238 0.88 7.74 -30.94
N ASP A 239 0.19 8.46 -31.83
CA ASP A 239 -1.28 8.42 -31.94
C ASP A 239 -1.84 7.02 -32.28
N GLU A 240 -1.00 6.10 -32.77
CA GLU A 240 -1.33 4.70 -33.02
C GLU A 240 -0.37 3.76 -32.27
N VAL A 241 -0.91 2.93 -31.36
CA VAL A 241 -0.15 1.86 -30.70
C VAL A 241 -0.10 0.63 -31.62
N PRO A 242 1.08 0.06 -31.94
CA PRO A 242 1.18 -1.14 -32.75
C PRO A 242 0.44 -2.34 -32.12
N ARG A 243 -0.48 -2.96 -32.86
CA ARG A 243 -1.22 -4.16 -32.43
C ARG A 243 -0.26 -5.23 -31.89
N GLY A 244 -0.50 -5.68 -30.66
CA GLY A 244 0.28 -6.73 -30.00
C GLY A 244 1.17 -6.26 -28.83
N GLN A 245 1.31 -4.96 -28.60
CA GLN A 245 1.88 -4.43 -27.36
C GLN A 245 0.76 -4.01 -26.39
N SER A 246 0.86 -4.43 -25.13
CA SER A 246 -0.03 -3.99 -24.05
C SER A 246 0.09 -2.47 -23.83
N LYS A 247 -1.05 -1.77 -23.64
CA LYS A 247 -1.05 -0.32 -23.35
C LYS A 247 -0.04 0.02 -22.25
N GLY A 248 0.78 1.04 -22.52
CA GLY A 248 1.89 1.40 -21.65
C GLY A 248 1.42 2.01 -20.33
N ARG A 249 1.72 1.32 -19.23
CA ARG A 249 1.92 1.91 -17.90
C ARG A 249 0.75 2.74 -17.34
N ILE A 250 -0.25 2.06 -16.79
CA ILE A 250 -1.11 2.64 -15.75
C ILE A 250 -0.67 2.04 -14.41
N VAL A 251 0.02 2.87 -13.63
CA VAL A 251 0.37 2.65 -12.22
C VAL A 251 0.30 4.02 -11.53
N SER A 252 -0.67 4.17 -10.64
CA SER A 252 -0.63 5.14 -9.55
C SER A 252 0.60 4.82 -8.69
N GLY A 253 1.53 5.78 -8.54
CA GLY A 253 2.75 5.51 -7.75
C GLY A 253 3.96 6.32 -8.16
N ALA A 254 4.09 7.52 -7.59
CA ALA A 254 5.17 8.49 -7.81
C ALA A 254 6.58 7.90 -7.98
N TYR A 255 6.95 6.94 -7.14
CA TYR A 255 8.30 6.38 -7.09
C TYR A 255 8.71 5.63 -8.38
N LEU A 256 7.75 5.07 -9.13
CA LEU A 256 8.02 4.40 -10.40
C LEU A 256 8.28 5.42 -11.51
N GLU A 257 7.45 6.48 -11.58
CA GLU A 257 7.56 7.55 -12.58
C GLU A 257 8.79 8.43 -12.35
N GLU A 258 9.15 8.67 -11.08
CA GLU A 258 10.39 9.34 -10.65
C GLU A 258 11.67 8.51 -10.92
N GLY A 259 11.58 7.43 -11.72
CA GLY A 259 12.69 6.70 -12.30
C GLY A 259 13.48 5.80 -11.35
N ARG A 260 12.86 5.32 -10.25
CA ARG A 260 13.59 4.71 -9.12
C ARG A 260 13.52 3.20 -9.00
N ALA A 261 12.74 2.50 -9.82
CA ALA A 261 12.64 1.05 -9.79
C ALA A 261 13.81 0.36 -10.55
N PRO A 262 14.35 -0.76 -10.06
CA PRO A 262 15.12 -1.71 -10.87
C PRO A 262 14.19 -2.64 -11.65
N ASP A 263 14.66 -3.18 -12.78
CA ASP A 263 13.91 -4.15 -13.58
C ASP A 263 13.65 -5.45 -12.79
N MET A 264 12.38 -5.78 -12.54
CA MET A 264 11.98 -7.01 -11.85
C MET A 264 11.57 -8.12 -12.83
N GLU A 265 12.49 -9.05 -13.09
CA GLU A 265 12.16 -10.35 -13.71
C GLU A 265 11.32 -11.19 -12.74
N VAL A 266 9.99 -11.23 -12.95
CA VAL A 266 9.12 -12.19 -12.28
C VAL A 266 9.20 -13.51 -13.04
N ARG A 267 9.57 -14.61 -12.35
CA ARG A 267 9.70 -15.92 -13.01
C ARG A 267 8.33 -16.55 -13.32
N LEU A 268 7.90 -16.42 -14.57
CA LEU A 268 6.89 -17.28 -15.17
C LEU A 268 7.28 -18.76 -14.97
N ARG A 269 6.46 -19.53 -14.24
CA ARG A 269 6.72 -20.93 -13.91
C ARG A 269 5.81 -21.88 -14.68
N GLY A 270 6.00 -21.92 -16.00
CA GLY A 270 5.38 -22.87 -16.92
C GLY A 270 6.18 -22.94 -18.22
N GLY A 271 6.58 -24.14 -18.66
CA GLY A 271 7.53 -24.32 -19.76
C GLY A 271 8.99 -24.20 -19.29
N GLY A 272 9.85 -25.15 -19.68
CA GLY A 272 11.22 -25.25 -19.18
C GLY A 272 12.29 -25.15 -20.27
N ARG A 273 13.24 -24.21 -20.12
CA ARG A 273 14.60 -24.30 -20.68
C ARG A 273 15.60 -23.66 -19.70
N GLY A 274 16.79 -24.26 -19.59
CA GLY A 274 17.83 -23.84 -18.64
C GLY A 274 18.66 -22.64 -19.11
N PRO A 275 19.35 -21.95 -18.19
CA PRO A 275 20.03 -20.67 -18.49
C PRO A 275 21.43 -20.85 -19.11
N PRO A 276 21.89 -19.90 -19.95
CA PRO A 276 23.31 -19.78 -20.28
C PRO A 276 24.11 -19.20 -19.11
N ARG A 277 25.27 -19.79 -18.82
CA ARG A 277 26.30 -19.23 -17.93
C ARG A 277 27.29 -18.42 -18.74
N GLU A 278 27.56 -17.15 -18.43
CA GLU A 278 28.88 -16.59 -18.77
C GLU A 278 29.43 -15.48 -17.85
N ARG A 279 30.64 -15.75 -17.32
CA ARG A 279 31.76 -14.85 -16.98
C ARG A 279 31.51 -13.41 -16.49
N ARG A 280 31.57 -13.28 -15.15
CA ARG A 280 32.54 -12.45 -14.40
C ARG A 280 33.45 -11.54 -15.26
N TRP A 281 33.31 -10.23 -15.07
CA TRP A 281 34.38 -9.23 -15.28
C TRP A 281 34.51 -8.39 -14.01
N GLU A 282 35.60 -8.54 -13.26
CA GLU A 282 36.07 -7.45 -12.40
C GLU A 282 36.63 -6.33 -13.26
N LYS A 283 36.49 -5.08 -12.81
CA LYS A 283 37.26 -3.97 -13.36
C LYS A 283 37.62 -2.98 -12.27
N ASP A 284 38.90 -2.66 -12.28
CA ASP A 284 39.72 -2.15 -11.19
C ASP A 284 39.24 -0.84 -10.55
N SER A 285 39.56 -0.70 -9.26
CA SER A 285 39.58 0.59 -8.59
C SER A 285 40.86 1.35 -8.94
N ASP A 286 40.72 2.61 -9.36
CA ASP A 286 41.85 3.54 -9.46
C ASP A 286 41.69 4.71 -8.47
N GLY A 287 42.72 5.52 -8.29
CA GLY A 287 42.93 6.42 -7.14
C GLY A 287 41.88 7.53 -6.90
N SER A 288 41.97 8.30 -5.82
CA SER A 288 43.05 8.39 -4.82
C SER A 288 42.56 9.03 -3.51
N ALA A 289 43.32 8.90 -2.41
CA ALA A 289 43.02 9.56 -1.13
C ALA A 289 44.30 9.94 -0.36
N PRO A 290 44.59 11.24 -0.14
CA PRO A 290 45.78 11.68 0.59
C PRO A 290 45.60 11.64 2.12
N LEU A 291 46.43 10.81 2.76
CA LEU A 291 47.02 10.94 4.11
C LEU A 291 46.42 11.98 5.07
N THR A 292 45.75 11.53 6.15
CA THR A 292 45.38 12.39 7.29
C THR A 292 46.35 12.20 8.48
N PRO A 293 47.01 13.27 9.01
CA PRO A 293 47.97 13.18 10.11
C PRO A 293 47.34 13.06 11.52
N PHE A 294 48.11 12.56 12.49
CA PHE A 294 47.60 11.86 13.69
C PHE A 294 46.95 12.70 14.82
N TRP A 295 46.66 13.99 14.61
CA TRP A 295 46.46 14.96 15.71
C TRP A 295 45.01 15.16 16.25
N LYS A 296 44.02 14.34 15.86
CA LYS A 296 42.62 14.53 16.32
C LYS A 296 42.25 13.93 17.69
N ARG A 297 43.15 13.20 18.37
CA ARG A 297 42.86 12.57 19.69
C ARG A 297 42.61 13.54 20.85
N LYS A 298 42.85 14.86 20.70
CA LYS A 298 42.62 15.87 21.76
C LYS A 298 41.20 16.48 21.80
N LYS A 299 40.35 16.31 20.78
CA LYS A 299 38.99 16.92 20.78
C LYS A 299 37.98 16.23 21.70
N TRP A 300 38.09 14.91 21.90
CA TRP A 300 37.15 14.15 22.73
C TRP A 300 37.25 14.51 24.23
N TRP A 301 38.44 14.87 24.71
CA TRP A 301 38.65 15.36 26.09
C TRP A 301 37.89 16.67 26.37
N TRP A 302 37.82 17.59 25.41
CA TRP A 302 37.06 18.83 25.55
C TRP A 302 35.54 18.60 25.58
N ILE A 303 35.04 17.66 24.76
CA ILE A 303 33.60 17.30 24.78
C ILE A 303 33.24 16.67 26.13
N GLY A 304 34.05 15.73 26.64
CA GLY A 304 33.84 15.14 27.96
C GLY A 304 33.88 16.16 29.10
N ALA A 305 34.79 17.14 29.05
CA ALA A 305 34.86 18.21 30.03
C ALA A 305 33.61 19.11 30.01
N ILE A 306 33.09 19.48 28.82
CA ILE A 306 31.88 20.30 28.68
C ILE A 306 30.65 19.57 29.23
N VAL A 307 30.48 18.28 28.90
CA VAL A 307 29.37 17.47 29.43
C VAL A 307 29.44 17.36 30.95
N LEU A 308 30.63 17.15 31.52
CA LEU A 308 30.81 17.09 32.98
C LEU A 308 30.48 18.42 33.67
N VAL A 309 30.86 19.56 33.08
CA VAL A 309 30.48 20.90 33.60
C VAL A 309 28.96 21.10 33.55
N ILE A 310 28.28 20.71 32.47
CA ILE A 310 26.82 20.80 32.36
C ILE A 310 26.13 19.93 33.43
N VAL A 311 26.58 18.70 33.63
CA VAL A 311 26.04 17.81 34.69
C VAL A 311 26.26 18.39 36.09
N VAL A 312 27.42 18.99 36.36
CA VAL A 312 27.69 19.67 37.65
C VAL A 312 26.77 20.89 37.83
N ILE A 313 26.52 21.69 36.79
CA ILE A 313 25.58 22.83 36.85
C ILE A 313 24.16 22.34 37.16
N ILE A 314 23.68 21.29 36.49
CA ILE A 314 22.35 20.71 36.73
C ILE A 314 22.23 20.21 38.18
N ILE A 315 23.25 19.52 38.70
CA ILE A 315 23.27 19.04 40.10
C ILE A 315 23.26 20.23 41.08
N VAL A 316 24.05 21.28 40.83
CA VAL A 316 24.08 22.47 41.70
C VAL A 316 22.73 23.19 41.70
N VAL A 317 22.10 23.37 40.53
CA VAL A 317 20.76 24.01 40.44
C VAL A 317 19.71 23.16 41.17
N ALA A 318 19.70 21.84 40.98
CA ALA A 318 18.76 20.94 41.67
C ALA A 318 18.94 20.98 43.20
N VAL A 319 20.19 21.04 43.69
CA VAL A 319 20.48 21.12 45.14
C VAL A 319 20.12 22.49 45.73
N VAL A 320 20.36 23.58 44.99
CA VAL A 320 20.05 24.95 45.44
C VAL A 320 18.54 25.22 45.45
N VAL A 321 17.78 24.68 44.50
CA VAL A 321 16.31 24.84 44.44
C VAL A 321 15.57 23.96 45.47
N SER A 322 16.21 22.91 46.00
CA SER A 322 15.55 21.96 46.91
C SER A 322 15.49 22.39 48.39
N ASN A 323 16.11 23.51 48.80
CA ASN A 323 16.25 23.89 50.22
C ASN A 323 15.68 25.29 50.53
N ASN A 324 14.36 25.38 50.76
CA ASN A 324 13.73 26.29 51.74
C ASN A 324 12.28 25.87 52.01
N LYS A 325 11.88 25.77 53.29
CA LYS A 325 10.50 25.39 53.68
C LYS A 325 10.22 25.80 55.15
N LYS A 326 8.97 26.21 55.41
CA LYS A 326 8.38 26.67 56.70
C LYS A 326 8.83 28.08 57.13
N SER A 327 7.98 28.94 57.71
CA SER A 327 6.51 29.01 57.84
C SER A 327 6.13 30.46 58.33
N ASP A 328 4.93 30.88 58.75
CA ASP A 328 3.66 30.24 59.14
C ASP A 328 2.44 31.21 59.05
N SER A 329 1.22 30.68 59.26
CA SER A 329 -0.05 31.33 59.68
C SER A 329 -0.68 32.56 58.95
N ASP A 330 -1.93 32.33 58.53
CA ASP A 330 -3.14 33.18 58.69
C ASP A 330 -3.55 34.36 57.76
N SER A 331 -4.87 34.34 57.47
CA SER A 331 -5.81 35.40 57.09
C SER A 331 -5.90 35.97 55.66
N ASP A 332 -7.15 35.88 55.17
CA ASP A 332 -7.92 36.78 54.31
C ASP A 332 -7.69 36.91 52.78
N SER A 333 -8.86 37.02 52.13
CA SER A 333 -9.19 37.31 50.73
C SER A 333 -8.24 38.31 50.04
N ASP A 334 -7.94 38.15 48.74
CA ASP A 334 -8.97 38.38 47.72
C ASP A 334 -8.77 37.68 46.36
N SER A 335 -9.78 37.81 45.49
CA SER A 335 -9.88 37.17 44.18
C SER A 335 -8.87 37.64 43.12
N ASN A 336 -8.35 36.71 42.31
CA ASN A 336 -8.20 36.94 40.88
C ASN A 336 -8.22 35.64 40.05
N SER A 337 -8.58 35.79 38.77
CA SER A 337 -8.82 34.73 37.78
C SER A 337 -7.54 34.12 37.18
N GLY A 338 -7.63 32.88 36.68
CA GLY A 338 -6.53 32.21 35.97
C GLY A 338 -6.90 30.87 35.35
N SER A 339 -7.35 30.89 34.08
CA SER A 339 -7.49 29.78 33.11
C SER A 339 -8.05 28.44 33.61
N SER A 340 -9.32 28.15 33.28
CA SER A 340 -9.88 26.80 33.35
C SER A 340 -9.47 25.96 32.13
N ASP A 341 -8.66 24.91 32.34
CA ASP A 341 -8.36 23.90 31.31
C ASP A 341 -9.62 23.10 30.95
N SER A 342 -10.30 23.54 29.88
CA SER A 342 -11.57 22.96 29.39
C SER A 342 -11.36 21.67 28.58
N TRP A 343 -10.64 20.68 29.13
CA TRP A 343 -10.48 19.38 28.47
C TRP A 343 -11.61 18.42 28.85
N GLY A 344 -12.42 18.07 27.85
CA GLY A 344 -13.51 17.10 27.95
C GLY A 344 -14.71 17.51 27.10
N GLY A 345 -15.34 16.54 26.44
CA GLY A 345 -16.63 16.67 25.77
C GLY A 345 -17.78 16.33 26.72
N ASP A 346 -18.93 15.91 26.17
CA ASP A 346 -20.08 15.56 27.03
C ASP A 346 -19.81 14.28 27.84
N LYS A 347 -20.12 14.36 29.14
CA LYS A 347 -20.07 13.25 30.10
C LYS A 347 -21.43 12.97 30.74
N SER A 348 -22.51 13.45 30.14
CA SER A 348 -23.87 13.36 30.67
C SER A 348 -24.35 11.93 30.99
N SER A 349 -23.85 10.91 30.28
CA SER A 349 -24.18 9.51 30.56
C SER A 349 -23.55 8.96 31.86
N LEU A 350 -22.63 9.68 32.49
CA LEU A 350 -22.12 9.38 33.85
C LEU A 350 -22.99 9.97 34.97
N ASN A 351 -23.96 10.84 34.65
CA ASN A 351 -24.78 11.50 35.67
C ASN A 351 -25.61 10.49 36.48
N GLY A 352 -25.36 10.42 37.78
CA GLY A 352 -26.02 9.48 38.70
C GLY A 352 -25.34 8.11 38.83
N LEU A 353 -24.21 7.89 38.13
CA LEU A 353 -23.33 6.75 38.40
C LEU A 353 -22.30 7.12 39.47
N ASP A 354 -21.87 6.13 40.26
CA ASP A 354 -20.81 6.26 41.26
C ASP A 354 -19.49 5.74 40.70
N HIS A 355 -18.38 6.46 40.91
CA HIS A 355 -17.05 6.04 40.45
C HIS A 355 -16.51 4.84 41.23
N ASP A 356 -16.96 4.63 42.48
CA ASP A 356 -16.67 3.42 43.27
C ASP A 356 -17.47 2.18 42.78
N SER A 357 -18.32 2.31 41.75
CA SER A 357 -18.88 1.15 41.04
C SER A 357 -17.86 0.41 40.16
N ILE A 358 -16.73 1.06 39.84
CA ILE A 358 -15.63 0.50 39.04
C ILE A 358 -14.56 -0.09 39.97
N PRO A 359 -14.04 -1.31 39.71
CA PRO A 359 -12.94 -1.88 40.47
C PRO A 359 -11.71 -0.97 40.51
N LYS A 360 -11.04 -0.87 41.66
CA LYS A 360 -9.85 -0.01 41.86
C LYS A 360 -8.63 -0.38 41.01
N SER A 361 -8.67 -1.53 40.33
CA SER A 361 -7.70 -1.96 39.31
C SER A 361 -8.00 -1.43 37.91
N ALA A 362 -9.20 -0.90 37.67
CA ALA A 362 -9.66 -0.32 36.41
C ALA A 362 -9.83 1.21 36.48
N GLN A 363 -10.13 1.77 37.66
CA GLN A 363 -10.09 3.22 37.89
C GLN A 363 -8.76 3.82 37.39
N GLY A 364 -8.82 4.93 36.65
CA GLY A 364 -7.65 5.57 36.03
C GLY A 364 -7.07 4.85 34.79
N THR A 365 -7.71 3.79 34.29
CA THR A 365 -7.27 3.06 33.08
C THR A 365 -8.19 3.33 31.88
N VAL A 366 -7.85 2.80 30.70
CA VAL A 366 -8.69 2.88 29.50
C VAL A 366 -10.11 2.29 29.69
N LEU A 367 -10.35 1.48 30.72
CA LEU A 367 -11.66 0.92 31.08
C LEU A 367 -12.53 1.87 31.94
N ASP A 368 -11.98 2.99 32.42
CA ASP A 368 -12.68 3.94 33.30
C ASP A 368 -13.25 5.13 32.48
N PRO A 369 -14.57 5.24 32.32
CA PRO A 369 -15.18 6.27 31.47
C PRO A 369 -15.09 7.68 32.06
N TRP A 370 -14.76 7.84 33.34
CA TRP A 370 -14.44 9.17 33.88
C TRP A 370 -13.15 9.73 33.27
N THR A 371 -12.21 8.89 32.81
CA THR A 371 -10.94 9.34 32.20
C THR A 371 -11.06 9.67 30.71
N TRP A 372 -12.13 9.27 30.02
CA TRP A 372 -12.29 9.47 28.57
C TRP A 372 -12.48 10.95 28.24
N TYR A 373 -12.37 11.36 26.97
CA TYR A 373 -12.68 12.73 26.55
C TYR A 373 -14.18 13.01 26.72
N GLU A 374 -15.01 12.12 26.19
CA GLU A 374 -16.49 12.17 26.26
C GLU A 374 -17.06 10.76 26.46
N THR A 375 -18.35 10.67 26.77
CA THR A 375 -19.09 9.40 26.91
C THR A 375 -20.32 9.28 26.01
N THR A 376 -20.46 10.17 25.03
CA THR A 376 -21.51 10.18 24.00
C THR A 376 -21.54 8.87 23.20
N ASP A 377 -22.73 8.27 23.10
CA ASP A 377 -23.05 6.96 22.46
C ASP A 377 -22.29 5.73 23.00
N PHE A 378 -21.52 5.88 24.08
CA PHE A 378 -20.83 4.76 24.72
C PHE A 378 -21.65 4.15 25.85
N ASN A 379 -21.61 2.81 25.94
CA ASN A 379 -22.05 2.08 27.12
C ASN A 379 -21.01 2.21 28.24
N VAL A 380 -21.26 3.12 29.17
CA VAL A 380 -20.41 3.41 30.35
C VAL A 380 -20.49 2.35 31.46
N THR A 381 -21.30 1.30 31.30
CA THR A 381 -21.35 0.18 32.27
C THR A 381 -20.03 -0.58 32.27
N TYR A 382 -19.35 -0.64 33.42
CA TYR A 382 -18.06 -1.33 33.53
C TYR A 382 -18.11 -2.80 33.13
N THR A 383 -17.13 -3.22 32.32
CA THR A 383 -16.83 -4.62 32.01
C THR A 383 -15.35 -4.80 31.69
N ASP A 384 -14.76 -5.92 32.13
CA ASP A 384 -13.44 -6.41 31.73
C ASP A 384 -13.51 -7.56 30.72
N GLU A 385 -14.68 -7.86 30.18
CA GLU A 385 -14.86 -8.85 29.12
C GLU A 385 -14.04 -8.50 27.87
N THR A 386 -13.51 -9.54 27.22
CA THR A 386 -12.77 -9.40 25.96
C THR A 386 -13.15 -10.47 24.95
N VAL A 387 -13.17 -10.11 23.68
CA VAL A 387 -13.31 -11.06 22.56
C VAL A 387 -12.04 -10.98 21.71
N GLY A 388 -11.40 -12.11 21.42
CA GLY A 388 -10.06 -12.11 20.81
C GLY A 388 -8.96 -11.45 21.65
N GLY A 389 -9.22 -11.15 22.94
CA GLY A 389 -8.34 -10.35 23.79
C GLY A 389 -8.45 -8.83 23.57
N LEU A 390 -9.52 -8.36 22.92
CA LEU A 390 -9.86 -6.95 22.74
C LEU A 390 -11.08 -6.60 23.61
N SER A 391 -11.06 -5.44 24.27
CA SER A 391 -12.11 -5.02 25.20
C SER A 391 -13.42 -4.69 24.49
N VAL A 392 -14.55 -5.00 25.15
CA VAL A 392 -15.91 -4.56 24.78
C VAL A 392 -16.39 -3.35 25.60
N MET A 393 -15.54 -2.76 26.46
CA MET A 393 -15.91 -1.58 27.25
C MET A 393 -16.29 -0.40 26.33
N GLY A 394 -17.40 0.28 26.63
CA GLY A 394 -17.99 1.30 25.76
C GLY A 394 -18.96 0.75 24.70
N LEU A 395 -18.96 -0.55 24.40
CA LEU A 395 -19.82 -1.14 23.37
C LEU A 395 -21.24 -1.38 23.88
N ASN A 396 -22.25 -0.91 23.13
CA ASN A 396 -23.65 -1.25 23.40
C ASN A 396 -23.90 -2.73 23.05
N SER A 397 -24.60 -3.47 23.91
CA SER A 397 -24.84 -4.92 23.75
C SER A 397 -25.97 -5.25 22.75
N THR A 398 -26.88 -4.31 22.52
CA THR A 398 -27.93 -4.41 21.49
C THR A 398 -27.53 -3.69 20.21
N TRP A 399 -28.10 -4.12 19.08
CA TRP A 399 -27.92 -3.51 17.77
C TRP A 399 -29.16 -3.76 16.89
N ASP A 400 -29.38 -2.92 15.87
CA ASP A 400 -30.42 -3.14 14.85
C ASP A 400 -29.84 -2.98 13.45
N ASP A 401 -30.00 -4.00 12.62
CA ASP A 401 -29.58 -4.02 11.22
C ASP A 401 -30.78 -3.75 10.26
N SER A 402 -31.91 -3.22 10.73
CA SER A 402 -33.10 -2.94 9.90
C SER A 402 -33.00 -1.70 9.01
N VAL A 403 -32.04 -0.81 9.28
CA VAL A 403 -31.85 0.46 8.57
C VAL A 403 -31.23 0.25 7.18
N ALA A 404 -31.69 1.04 6.21
CA ALA A 404 -31.09 1.24 4.90
C ALA A 404 -30.62 2.71 4.78
N PRO A 405 -29.51 3.00 4.07
CA PRO A 405 -28.98 4.36 3.96
C PRO A 405 -29.79 5.23 2.99
N ASN A 406 -30.42 4.64 1.98
CA ASN A 406 -31.33 5.29 1.04
C ASN A 406 -32.23 4.25 0.36
N GLU A 407 -33.22 4.72 -0.41
CA GLU A 407 -34.23 3.86 -1.08
C GLU A 407 -33.67 2.89 -2.13
N ASN A 408 -32.47 3.16 -2.67
CA ASN A 408 -31.84 2.34 -3.71
C ASN A 408 -30.92 1.25 -3.14
N VAL A 409 -30.79 1.13 -1.82
CA VAL A 409 -29.83 0.25 -1.15
C VAL A 409 -30.58 -0.67 -0.17
N PRO A 410 -30.36 -2.00 -0.20
CA PRO A 410 -31.00 -2.90 0.75
C PRO A 410 -30.53 -2.63 2.19
N PRO A 411 -31.40 -2.75 3.22
CA PRO A 411 -31.03 -2.57 4.63
C PRO A 411 -29.99 -3.60 5.07
N LEU A 412 -29.26 -3.34 6.15
CA LEU A 412 -28.12 -4.15 6.59
C LEU A 412 -28.48 -5.64 6.78
N ASN A 413 -29.68 -5.96 7.28
CA ASN A 413 -30.20 -7.33 7.42
C ASN A 413 -30.57 -8.04 6.09
N LYS A 414 -30.17 -7.48 4.96
CA LYS A 414 -30.25 -8.05 3.61
C LYS A 414 -28.87 -7.96 2.93
N PRO A 415 -28.49 -8.97 2.13
CA PRO A 415 -27.22 -8.94 1.42
C PRO A 415 -27.22 -7.83 0.37
N PHE A 416 -26.10 -7.10 0.26
CA PHE A 416 -25.87 -6.17 -0.83
C PHE A 416 -25.48 -6.96 -2.11
N PRO A 417 -26.04 -6.64 -3.29
CA PRO A 417 -25.90 -7.46 -4.48
C PRO A 417 -24.62 -7.10 -5.28
N TYR A 418 -23.46 -7.25 -4.62
CA TYR A 418 -22.13 -6.87 -5.12
C TYR A 418 -21.85 -7.36 -6.56
N GLY A 419 -21.42 -6.46 -7.42
CA GLY A 419 -21.13 -6.75 -8.84
C GLY A 419 -22.36 -6.74 -9.76
N SER A 420 -23.55 -6.49 -9.21
CA SER A 420 -24.74 -6.06 -9.96
C SER A 420 -25.28 -4.70 -9.50
N GLN A 421 -24.97 -4.32 -8.26
CA GLN A 421 -24.97 -2.95 -7.77
C GLN A 421 -23.52 -2.57 -7.41
N PRO A 422 -23.01 -1.41 -7.85
CA PRO A 422 -21.71 -0.92 -7.44
C PRO A 422 -21.77 -0.30 -6.05
N ILE A 423 -20.66 -0.41 -5.32
CA ILE A 423 -20.40 0.29 -4.06
C ILE A 423 -20.19 1.79 -4.35
N ARG A 424 -20.79 2.65 -3.53
CA ARG A 424 -20.60 4.11 -3.57
C ARG A 424 -20.21 4.58 -2.19
N GLY A 425 -18.92 4.48 -1.90
CA GLY A 425 -18.38 4.63 -0.56
C GLY A 425 -17.49 5.86 -0.37
N VAL A 426 -17.20 6.17 0.89
CA VAL A 426 -16.14 7.13 1.26
C VAL A 426 -15.18 6.51 2.28
N ASN A 427 -13.93 6.95 2.25
CA ASN A 427 -12.97 6.70 3.32
C ASN A 427 -13.18 7.72 4.45
N ILE A 428 -12.88 7.33 5.68
CA ILE A 428 -12.69 8.25 6.81
C ILE A 428 -11.21 8.30 7.23
N GLY A 429 -10.34 8.55 6.24
CA GLY A 429 -8.91 8.78 6.44
C GLY A 429 -8.63 9.97 7.37
N GLY A 430 -7.47 9.98 8.02
CA GLY A 430 -7.10 10.97 9.03
C GLY A 430 -7.80 10.83 10.39
N LEU A 431 -8.83 9.99 10.55
CA LEU A 431 -9.49 9.79 11.85
C LEU A 431 -8.68 8.84 12.77
N LEU A 432 -8.57 7.55 12.42
CA LEU A 432 -7.95 6.52 13.27
C LEU A 432 -6.55 6.06 12.80
N SER A 433 -6.05 6.67 11.72
CA SER A 433 -4.66 6.67 11.28
C SER A 433 -4.38 8.09 10.79
N LEU A 434 -3.39 8.78 11.34
CA LEU A 434 -3.24 10.23 11.13
C LEU A 434 -2.37 10.58 9.92
N GLU A 435 -2.79 11.62 9.19
CA GLU A 435 -2.13 12.07 7.96
C GLU A 435 -1.97 13.60 7.90
N PRO A 436 -0.74 14.13 7.79
CA PRO A 436 -0.47 15.57 7.90
C PRO A 436 -1.11 16.49 6.87
N PHE A 437 -1.75 15.96 5.82
CA PHE A 437 -2.49 16.73 4.81
C PHE A 437 -4.01 16.73 5.05
N ILE A 438 -4.53 15.69 5.73
CA ILE A 438 -5.93 15.58 6.12
C ILE A 438 -6.16 16.40 7.40
N THR A 439 -5.24 16.29 8.37
CA THR A 439 -5.29 16.94 9.69
C THR A 439 -4.01 17.74 10.02
N PRO A 440 -3.60 18.72 9.18
CA PRO A 440 -2.41 19.54 9.42
C PRO A 440 -2.37 20.23 10.79
N SER A 441 -3.51 20.54 11.43
CA SER A 441 -3.55 21.16 12.76
C SER A 441 -2.85 20.34 13.85
N LEU A 442 -2.78 19.01 13.68
CA LEU A 442 -2.06 18.10 14.59
C LEU A 442 -0.54 18.13 14.40
N PHE A 443 -0.06 18.63 13.26
CA PHE A 443 1.36 18.65 12.86
C PHE A 443 1.95 20.07 12.86
N GLU A 444 1.12 21.10 12.84
CA GLU A 444 1.53 22.51 12.91
C GLU A 444 2.18 22.88 14.26
N GLY A 445 3.05 23.90 14.21
CA GLY A 445 3.85 24.32 15.37
C GLY A 445 5.05 23.40 15.69
N TYR A 446 5.13 22.21 15.11
CA TYR A 446 6.28 21.31 15.24
C TYR A 446 7.35 21.54 14.17
N SER A 447 8.51 20.91 14.40
CA SER A 447 9.62 20.85 13.45
C SER A 447 9.35 19.83 12.35
N SER A 448 9.96 20.01 11.17
CA SER A 448 9.71 19.20 9.96
C SER A 448 10.24 17.76 10.01
N ASP A 449 10.74 17.31 11.16
CA ASP A 449 10.98 15.90 11.50
C ASP A 449 9.74 15.20 12.08
N VAL A 450 8.69 15.94 12.45
CA VAL A 450 7.37 15.41 12.79
C VAL A 450 6.56 15.23 11.51
N VAL A 451 6.59 14.02 10.97
CA VAL A 451 6.12 13.68 9.61
C VAL A 451 4.99 12.64 9.58
N ASP A 452 4.75 11.96 10.69
CA ASP A 452 3.85 10.81 10.82
C ASP A 452 3.35 10.64 12.27
N GLU A 453 2.42 9.71 12.50
CA GLU A 453 1.88 9.45 13.84
C GLU A 453 2.94 8.94 14.82
N TYR A 454 3.99 8.21 14.36
CA TYR A 454 5.10 7.77 15.21
C TYR A 454 5.89 8.96 15.79
N THR A 455 6.23 9.92 14.94
CA THR A 455 7.01 11.11 15.33
C THR A 455 6.16 12.11 16.09
N LEU A 456 4.87 12.25 15.75
CA LEU A 456 3.90 13.05 16.51
C LEU A 456 3.67 12.50 17.91
N THR A 457 3.41 11.20 18.06
CA THR A 457 3.23 10.60 19.40
C THR A 457 4.51 10.65 20.23
N THR A 458 5.68 10.42 19.62
CA THR A 458 6.99 10.65 20.26
C THR A 458 7.17 12.10 20.74
N LYS A 459 6.68 13.09 19.98
CA LYS A 459 6.80 14.51 20.30
C LYS A 459 5.84 14.96 21.41
N LEU A 460 4.63 14.40 21.44
CA LEU A 460 3.59 14.69 22.43
C LEU A 460 3.86 14.04 23.80
N GLY A 461 4.49 12.86 23.82
CA GLY A 461 4.75 12.09 25.04
C GLY A 461 3.45 11.80 25.81
N ASP A 462 3.43 12.09 27.11
CA ASP A 462 2.26 11.88 27.99
C ASP A 462 0.99 12.63 27.51
N ASN A 463 1.13 13.69 26.69
CA ASN A 463 -0.02 14.40 26.11
C ASN A 463 -0.65 13.66 24.92
N ALA A 464 -0.02 12.62 24.36
CA ALA A 464 -0.47 11.96 23.16
C ALA A 464 -1.89 11.39 23.32
N ALA A 465 -2.15 10.65 24.41
CA ALA A 465 -3.47 10.11 24.70
C ALA A 465 -4.54 11.21 24.78
N ARG A 466 -4.24 12.30 25.50
CA ARG A 466 -5.15 13.44 25.70
C ARG A 466 -5.50 14.17 24.39
N LYS A 467 -4.51 14.38 23.51
CA LYS A 467 -4.69 15.12 22.25
C LYS A 467 -5.31 14.25 21.14
N LEU A 468 -4.97 12.96 21.10
CA LEU A 468 -5.54 12.06 20.10
C LEU A 468 -6.98 11.64 20.45
N GLU A 469 -7.34 11.52 21.74
CA GLU A 469 -8.73 11.23 22.11
C GLU A 469 -9.69 12.40 21.78
N GLU A 470 -9.25 13.64 22.00
CA GLU A 470 -9.96 14.85 21.55
C GLU A 470 -10.18 14.84 20.03
N HIS A 471 -9.16 14.46 19.26
CA HIS A 471 -9.25 14.32 17.80
C HIS A 471 -10.25 13.23 17.38
N TYR A 472 -10.14 12.01 17.93
CA TYR A 472 -11.05 10.90 17.62
C TYR A 472 -12.53 11.20 18.00
N ALA A 473 -12.75 12.08 18.97
CA ALA A 473 -14.07 12.53 19.38
C ALA A 473 -14.69 13.59 18.44
N THR A 474 -13.87 14.47 17.87
CA THR A 474 -14.35 15.73 17.26
C THR A 474 -14.17 15.84 15.75
N PHE A 475 -13.22 15.13 15.13
CA PHE A 475 -12.92 15.29 13.70
C PHE A 475 -14.00 14.72 12.77
N ILE A 476 -14.52 13.53 13.10
CA ILE A 476 -15.67 12.90 12.43
C ILE A 476 -16.71 12.56 13.51
N THR A 477 -17.92 13.08 13.34
CA THR A 477 -19.02 13.03 14.33
C THR A 477 -20.17 12.15 13.85
N GLU A 478 -21.22 11.95 14.65
CA GLU A 478 -22.43 11.26 14.18
C GLU A 478 -23.05 11.95 12.94
N GLN A 479 -23.05 13.30 12.92
CA GLN A 479 -23.63 14.09 11.83
C GLN A 479 -22.93 13.81 10.49
N ASP A 480 -21.67 13.40 10.50
CA ASP A 480 -20.95 13.01 9.28
C ASP A 480 -21.55 11.75 8.64
N PHE A 481 -22.01 10.78 9.42
CA PHE A 481 -22.67 9.57 8.89
C PHE A 481 -24.10 9.85 8.41
N ALA A 482 -24.79 10.82 9.02
CA ALA A 482 -26.05 11.36 8.51
C ALA A 482 -25.85 12.07 7.16
N ASP A 483 -24.85 12.95 7.07
CA ASP A 483 -24.47 13.67 5.85
C ASP A 483 -24.04 12.68 4.74
N MET A 484 -23.31 11.60 5.06
CA MET A 484 -22.96 10.54 4.10
C MET A 484 -24.20 9.86 3.51
N ALA A 485 -25.12 9.40 4.35
CA ALA A 485 -26.34 8.73 3.89
C ALA A 485 -27.22 9.68 3.05
N GLU A 486 -27.33 10.95 3.45
CA GLU A 486 -28.03 11.98 2.67
C GLU A 486 -27.29 12.32 1.36
N ALA A 487 -25.97 12.28 1.31
CA ALA A 487 -25.20 12.36 0.06
C ALA A 487 -25.35 11.10 -0.83
N GLY A 488 -26.11 10.08 -0.41
CA GLY A 488 -26.36 8.86 -1.17
C GLY A 488 -25.25 7.81 -1.09
N ILE A 489 -24.31 7.96 -0.15
CA ILE A 489 -23.26 6.99 0.15
C ILE A 489 -23.88 5.72 0.76
N ASP A 490 -23.31 4.56 0.46
CA ASP A 490 -23.81 3.26 0.95
C ASP A 490 -22.76 2.40 1.69
N HIS A 491 -21.48 2.74 1.57
CA HIS A 491 -20.40 2.11 2.33
C HIS A 491 -19.42 3.15 2.93
N VAL A 492 -18.74 2.77 4.01
CA VAL A 492 -17.62 3.52 4.61
C VAL A 492 -16.40 2.59 4.71
N ARG A 493 -15.26 3.03 4.17
CA ARG A 493 -13.95 2.40 4.43
C ARG A 493 -13.32 3.08 5.64
N ILE A 494 -12.90 2.28 6.62
CA ILE A 494 -12.37 2.75 7.89
C ILE A 494 -10.89 2.40 8.00
N PRO A 495 -9.99 3.32 7.60
CA PRO A 495 -8.56 3.24 7.92
C PRO A 495 -8.33 3.21 9.43
N PHE A 496 -7.72 2.14 9.93
CA PHE A 496 -7.24 2.01 11.31
C PHE A 496 -5.99 1.13 11.34
N SER A 497 -5.15 1.32 12.35
CA SER A 497 -3.79 0.75 12.33
C SER A 497 -3.48 -0.12 13.54
N TYR A 498 -2.43 -0.94 13.46
CA TYR A 498 -2.17 -2.03 14.42
C TYR A 498 -2.03 -1.56 15.89
N TRP A 499 -1.64 -0.31 16.10
CA TRP A 499 -1.50 0.30 17.42
C TRP A 499 -2.84 0.59 18.12
N ALA A 500 -3.97 0.59 17.41
CA ALA A 500 -5.28 0.56 18.05
C ALA A 500 -5.43 -0.64 19.01
N VAL A 501 -4.82 -1.78 18.66
CA VAL A 501 -4.89 -3.03 19.43
C VAL A 501 -3.73 -3.17 20.43
N ASN A 502 -2.49 -3.24 19.93
CA ASN A 502 -1.35 -3.67 20.74
C ASN A 502 -0.01 -3.25 20.09
N PRO A 503 0.40 -1.97 20.20
CA PRO A 503 1.78 -1.59 19.95
C PRO A 503 2.68 -2.24 21.00
N ARG A 504 4.00 -2.22 20.77
CA ARG A 504 4.97 -2.63 21.79
C ARG A 504 5.34 -1.46 22.71
N GLU A 505 5.94 -1.78 23.84
CA GLU A 505 6.49 -0.78 24.79
C GLU A 505 7.62 0.07 24.19
N ASP A 506 8.29 -0.40 23.12
CA ASP A 506 9.28 0.37 22.34
C ASP A 506 8.67 1.23 21.20
N GLU A 507 7.34 1.28 21.08
CA GLU A 507 6.63 2.02 20.04
C GLU A 507 5.75 3.12 20.69
N PRO A 508 5.82 4.38 20.21
CA PRO A 508 5.29 5.55 20.92
C PRO A 508 3.75 5.71 20.85
N TYR A 509 3.07 4.85 20.08
CA TYR A 509 1.66 5.00 19.74
C TYR A 509 0.72 4.83 20.95
N VAL A 510 -0.37 5.59 20.95
CA VAL A 510 -1.43 5.50 21.96
C VAL A 510 -2.22 4.20 21.77
N ALA A 511 -1.99 3.23 22.64
CA ALA A 511 -2.69 1.95 22.61
C ALA A 511 -4.18 2.08 23.04
N LYS A 512 -5.06 1.28 22.43
CA LYS A 512 -6.45 0.98 22.89
C LYS A 512 -7.47 2.12 22.88
N ILE A 513 -7.07 3.39 22.75
CA ILE A 513 -8.03 4.51 22.68
C ILE A 513 -8.75 4.51 21.33
N SER A 514 -8.02 4.51 20.20
CA SER A 514 -8.61 4.45 18.86
C SER A 514 -9.46 3.18 18.62
N TRP A 515 -9.21 2.09 19.36
CA TRP A 515 -10.09 0.91 19.37
C TRP A 515 -11.52 1.23 19.86
N ARG A 516 -11.68 2.01 20.93
CA ARG A 516 -13.00 2.44 21.42
C ARG A 516 -13.74 3.25 20.35
N TYR A 517 -13.04 4.16 19.67
CA TYR A 517 -13.64 5.01 18.62
C TYR A 517 -13.94 4.24 17.32
N LEU A 518 -13.12 3.25 16.94
CA LEU A 518 -13.44 2.30 15.86
C LEU A 518 -14.79 1.61 16.09
N LEU A 519 -15.04 1.15 17.32
CA LEU A 519 -16.32 0.53 17.66
C LEU A 519 -17.48 1.51 17.54
N ARG A 520 -17.36 2.74 18.06
CA ARG A 520 -18.41 3.78 17.91
C ARG A 520 -18.71 4.12 16.46
N VAL A 521 -17.66 4.28 15.63
CA VAL A 521 -17.79 4.53 14.18
C VAL A 521 -18.59 3.41 13.48
N ILE A 522 -18.36 2.15 13.85
CA ILE A 522 -19.13 1.01 13.29
C ILE A 522 -20.59 1.05 13.76
N GLU A 523 -20.87 1.46 15.00
CA GLU A 523 -22.24 1.67 15.48
C GLU A 523 -22.93 2.87 14.79
N TYR A 524 -22.22 3.96 14.47
CA TYR A 524 -22.74 5.06 13.64
C TYR A 524 -23.02 4.61 12.21
N CYS A 525 -22.12 3.83 11.58
CA CYS A 525 -22.39 3.23 10.28
C CYS A 525 -23.68 2.39 10.32
N ARG A 526 -23.90 1.60 11.37
CA ARG A 526 -25.15 0.84 11.56
C ARG A 526 -26.38 1.75 11.70
N LYS A 527 -26.29 2.81 12.51
CA LYS A 527 -27.37 3.80 12.75
C LYS A 527 -27.92 4.40 11.45
N TYR A 528 -27.07 4.55 10.44
CA TYR A 528 -27.40 5.08 9.12
C TYR A 528 -27.44 4.02 7.99
N GLY A 529 -27.41 2.73 8.30
CA GLY A 529 -27.49 1.65 7.31
C GLY A 529 -26.26 1.49 6.41
N LEU A 530 -25.16 2.21 6.69
CA LEU A 530 -23.92 2.20 5.94
C LEU A 530 -23.12 0.92 6.19
N ARG A 531 -22.61 0.31 5.12
CA ARG A 531 -21.81 -0.92 5.20
C ARG A 531 -20.32 -0.62 5.38
N VAL A 532 -19.61 -1.45 6.13
CA VAL A 532 -18.22 -1.22 6.50
C VAL A 532 -17.25 -2.05 5.65
N ASN A 533 -16.26 -1.37 5.08
CA ASN A 533 -14.97 -1.93 4.71
C ASN A 533 -13.96 -1.63 5.85
N LEU A 534 -13.57 -2.66 6.60
CA LEU A 534 -12.66 -2.54 7.73
C LEU A 534 -11.22 -2.60 7.23
N ASP A 535 -10.44 -1.51 7.29
CA ASP A 535 -9.16 -1.37 6.58
C ASP A 535 -7.93 -1.22 7.52
N PRO A 536 -7.13 -2.30 7.69
CA PRO A 536 -5.83 -2.25 8.36
C PRO A 536 -4.78 -1.44 7.60
N HIS A 537 -4.71 -0.15 7.91
CA HIS A 537 -4.00 0.86 7.11
C HIS A 537 -2.50 0.93 7.40
N GLY A 538 -2.10 0.84 8.67
CA GLY A 538 -0.70 0.79 9.12
C GLY A 538 -0.37 -0.54 9.78
N MET A 539 0.70 -1.20 9.30
CA MET A 539 1.19 -2.48 9.83
C MET A 539 2.53 -2.39 10.57
N PRO A 540 2.84 -3.34 11.48
CA PRO A 540 4.10 -3.37 12.21
C PRO A 540 5.32 -3.28 11.30
N GLY A 541 6.16 -2.27 11.53
CA GLY A 541 7.40 -2.06 10.76
C GLY A 541 7.21 -1.33 9.42
N SER A 542 5.99 -0.90 9.09
CA SER A 542 5.55 -0.32 7.81
C SER A 542 5.75 -1.23 6.59
N GLN A 543 4.70 -1.28 5.77
CA GLN A 543 4.62 -2.00 4.51
C GLN A 543 4.98 -1.17 3.28
N ASN A 544 5.06 0.16 3.41
CA ASN A 544 5.33 1.07 2.30
C ASN A 544 6.34 2.20 2.58
N GLY A 545 6.68 2.43 3.86
CA GLY A 545 7.62 3.48 4.26
C GLY A 545 7.08 4.89 4.07
N MET A 546 5.76 5.06 3.95
CA MET A 546 5.06 6.34 3.81
C MET A 546 4.37 6.73 5.13
N ASN A 547 4.08 8.01 5.32
CA ASN A 547 3.58 8.56 6.58
C ASN A 547 2.23 7.98 7.05
N HIS A 548 1.25 7.80 6.16
CA HIS A 548 -0.08 7.24 6.44
C HIS A 548 -0.06 5.80 6.98
N SER A 549 1.01 5.02 6.72
CA SER A 549 1.26 3.71 7.39
C SER A 549 1.62 3.84 8.88
N GLY A 550 1.68 5.07 9.40
CA GLY A 550 2.06 5.42 10.77
C GLY A 550 3.55 5.66 10.97
N ARG A 551 4.42 5.20 10.06
CA ARG A 551 5.88 5.36 10.17
C ARG A 551 6.56 5.44 8.80
N GLN A 552 6.99 6.64 8.44
CA GLN A 552 7.75 6.91 7.22
C GLN A 552 9.19 6.35 7.30
N GLY A 553 9.76 6.02 6.14
CA GLY A 553 11.17 5.63 5.99
C GLY A 553 11.38 4.18 5.56
N SER A 554 12.06 3.40 6.39
CA SER A 554 12.52 2.06 6.02
C SER A 554 11.44 0.99 6.23
N ILE A 555 10.95 0.43 5.12
CA ILE A 555 10.03 -0.73 5.07
C ILE A 555 10.67 -1.93 5.76
N ARG A 556 10.10 -2.38 6.90
CA ARG A 556 10.56 -3.56 7.67
C ARG A 556 9.54 -4.69 7.70
N TRP A 557 8.32 -4.51 7.20
CA TRP A 557 7.38 -5.61 7.03
C TRP A 557 7.83 -6.53 5.87
N LEU A 558 7.92 -7.86 6.11
CA LEU A 558 8.47 -8.89 5.20
C LEU A 558 9.92 -8.68 4.71
N ASN A 559 10.57 -7.57 5.05
CA ASN A 559 11.84 -7.09 4.50
C ASN A 559 12.94 -6.93 5.57
N GLY A 560 14.19 -7.15 5.18
CA GLY A 560 15.36 -7.14 6.07
C GLY A 560 15.40 -8.31 7.06
N ASP A 561 16.39 -8.29 7.96
CA ASP A 561 16.68 -9.41 8.89
C ASP A 561 15.53 -9.69 9.88
N ASP A 562 14.70 -8.69 10.16
CA ASP A 562 13.55 -8.76 11.07
C ASP A 562 12.22 -9.05 10.34
N GLY A 563 12.23 -9.13 9.00
CA GLY A 563 11.04 -8.95 8.16
C GLY A 563 9.89 -9.92 8.46
N ASP A 564 10.24 -11.19 8.68
CA ASP A 564 9.27 -12.25 8.97
C ASP A 564 8.70 -12.11 10.40
N THR A 565 9.41 -11.44 11.32
CA THR A 565 8.91 -11.11 12.67
C THR A 565 7.86 -10.00 12.61
N TYR A 566 8.06 -8.99 11.76
CA TYR A 566 7.05 -7.95 11.53
C TYR A 566 5.81 -8.50 10.80
N ALA A 567 6.00 -9.41 9.86
CA ALA A 567 4.90 -10.11 9.20
C ALA A 567 4.10 -11.01 10.17
N GLN A 568 4.79 -11.72 11.07
CA GLN A 568 4.14 -12.50 12.14
C GLN A 568 3.32 -11.61 13.09
N ARG A 569 3.79 -10.40 13.43
CA ARG A 569 3.00 -9.42 14.21
C ARG A 569 1.73 -8.96 13.49
N SER A 570 1.75 -8.79 12.16
CA SER A 570 0.53 -8.48 11.41
C SER A 570 -0.48 -9.64 11.42
N LEU A 571 -0.02 -10.90 11.36
CA LEU A 571 -0.89 -12.07 11.55
C LEU A 571 -1.47 -12.15 12.98
N GLU A 572 -0.68 -11.82 14.01
CA GLU A 572 -1.15 -11.73 15.40
C GLU A 572 -2.19 -10.62 15.62
N PHE A 573 -2.09 -9.52 14.87
CA PHE A 573 -3.13 -8.48 14.84
C PHE A 573 -4.41 -9.01 14.18
N HIS A 574 -4.33 -9.64 13.01
CA HIS A 574 -5.49 -10.24 12.34
C HIS A 574 -6.17 -11.33 13.18
N GLU A 575 -5.40 -12.17 13.88
CA GLU A 575 -5.90 -13.19 14.81
C GLU A 575 -6.80 -12.59 15.89
N LYS A 576 -6.43 -11.43 16.46
CA LYS A 576 -7.26 -10.72 17.45
C LYS A 576 -8.48 -10.06 16.82
N ILE A 577 -8.25 -9.27 15.76
CA ILE A 577 -9.28 -8.48 15.06
C ILE A 577 -10.38 -9.38 14.48
N SER A 578 -10.02 -10.45 13.77
CA SER A 578 -10.99 -11.36 13.15
C SER A 578 -11.80 -12.14 14.18
N LYS A 579 -11.22 -12.55 15.31
CA LYS A 579 -11.97 -13.16 16.41
C LYS A 579 -12.98 -12.21 17.04
N PHE A 580 -12.68 -10.92 17.12
CA PHE A 580 -13.63 -9.92 17.59
C PHE A 580 -14.75 -9.68 16.57
N PHE A 581 -14.43 -9.49 15.29
CA PHE A 581 -15.41 -9.15 14.26
C PHE A 581 -16.15 -10.34 13.64
N ALA A 582 -15.83 -11.59 14.01
CA ALA A 582 -16.62 -12.78 13.66
C ALA A 582 -17.91 -12.96 14.49
N GLN A 583 -18.13 -12.12 15.52
CA GLN A 583 -19.37 -12.09 16.31
C GLN A 583 -20.59 -11.77 15.42
N ASP A 584 -21.75 -12.37 15.73
CA ASP A 584 -22.96 -12.25 14.90
C ASP A 584 -23.36 -10.80 14.57
N ARG A 585 -23.19 -9.87 15.53
CA ARG A 585 -23.50 -8.44 15.37
C ARG A 585 -22.81 -7.77 14.18
N TYR A 586 -21.65 -8.28 13.74
CA TYR A 586 -20.86 -7.62 12.69
C TYR A 586 -21.08 -8.23 11.29
N LYS A 587 -21.71 -9.40 11.18
CA LYS A 587 -21.83 -10.17 9.92
C LYS A 587 -22.64 -9.46 8.83
N ASN A 588 -23.55 -8.57 9.21
CA ASN A 588 -24.41 -7.81 8.29
C ASN A 588 -23.79 -6.46 7.86
N ILE A 589 -22.87 -5.92 8.66
CA ILE A 589 -22.30 -4.58 8.47
C ILE A 589 -20.85 -4.62 7.97
N ILE A 590 -19.97 -5.42 8.56
CA ILE A 590 -18.59 -5.60 8.07
C ILE A 590 -18.66 -6.60 6.92
N THR A 591 -18.81 -6.04 5.73
CA THR A 591 -19.06 -6.77 4.48
C THR A 591 -17.80 -6.92 3.63
N ILE A 592 -16.82 -6.05 3.87
CA ILE A 592 -15.45 -6.14 3.36
C ILE A 592 -14.48 -6.07 4.55
N TYR A 593 -13.47 -6.95 4.54
CA TYR A 593 -12.39 -7.02 5.51
C TYR A 593 -11.06 -6.85 4.78
N GLY A 594 -10.38 -5.73 4.97
CA GLY A 594 -9.04 -5.49 4.44
C GLY A 594 -7.99 -6.33 5.15
N LEU A 595 -6.99 -6.81 4.39
CA LEU A 595 -5.80 -7.43 4.97
C LEU A 595 -4.70 -6.40 5.24
N ILE A 596 -4.35 -5.58 4.24
CA ILE A 596 -3.30 -4.58 4.40
C ILE A 596 -3.44 -3.50 3.32
N ASN A 597 -3.37 -2.24 3.73
CA ASN A 597 -3.31 -1.12 2.79
C ASN A 597 -1.95 -1.04 2.09
N GLU A 598 -1.94 -0.76 0.78
CA GLU A 598 -0.76 -0.36 0.00
C GLU A 598 0.60 -1.05 0.32
N PRO A 599 0.72 -2.39 0.34
CA PRO A 599 2.01 -3.05 0.51
C PRO A 599 2.91 -2.74 -0.68
N TYR A 600 4.07 -2.09 -0.48
CA TYR A 600 4.87 -1.55 -1.58
C TYR A 600 5.68 -2.64 -2.32
N MET A 601 4.99 -3.44 -3.14
CA MET A 601 5.54 -4.61 -3.87
C MET A 601 6.61 -4.27 -4.90
N LEU A 602 6.90 -2.98 -5.11
CA LEU A 602 8.01 -2.46 -5.90
C LEU A 602 9.33 -2.36 -5.10
N SER A 603 9.32 -2.62 -3.80
CA SER A 603 10.52 -2.83 -2.97
C SER A 603 10.41 -4.01 -1.98
N LEU A 604 9.27 -4.72 -1.97
CA LEU A 604 9.08 -5.99 -1.29
C LEU A 604 9.28 -7.17 -2.25
N ASP A 605 9.53 -8.35 -1.69
CA ASP A 605 9.45 -9.61 -2.43
C ASP A 605 7.97 -9.94 -2.70
N VAL A 606 7.57 -9.91 -3.97
CA VAL A 606 6.17 -10.17 -4.39
C VAL A 606 5.71 -11.56 -3.92
N GLU A 607 6.54 -12.60 -4.04
CA GLU A 607 6.15 -13.96 -3.65
C GLU A 607 5.94 -14.05 -2.13
N LYS A 608 6.76 -13.35 -1.32
CA LYS A 608 6.48 -13.22 0.12
C LYS A 608 5.13 -12.55 0.40
N VAL A 609 4.81 -11.46 -0.28
CA VAL A 609 3.56 -10.71 -0.05
C VAL A 609 2.35 -11.57 -0.43
N LEU A 610 2.35 -12.23 -1.58
CA LEU A 610 1.25 -13.10 -2.00
C LEU A 610 1.05 -14.29 -1.03
N ASN A 611 2.13 -14.91 -0.55
CA ASN A 611 2.07 -15.99 0.43
C ASN A 611 1.54 -15.51 1.79
N TRP A 612 1.90 -14.30 2.23
CA TRP A 612 1.33 -13.69 3.42
C TRP A 612 -0.16 -13.39 3.25
N THR A 613 -0.58 -12.85 2.09
CA THR A 613 -1.99 -12.56 1.77
C THR A 613 -2.86 -13.82 1.85
N VAL A 614 -2.40 -14.96 1.31
CA VAL A 614 -3.11 -16.25 1.47
C VAL A 614 -3.18 -16.66 2.94
N THR A 615 -2.05 -16.59 3.67
CA THR A 615 -1.99 -16.95 5.09
C THR A 615 -2.94 -16.12 5.94
N ALA A 616 -3.02 -14.80 5.69
CA ALA A 616 -3.87 -13.87 6.42
C ALA A 616 -5.37 -14.08 6.07
N ALA A 617 -5.69 -14.31 4.79
CA ALA A 617 -7.05 -14.64 4.36
C ALA A 617 -7.57 -15.95 5.00
N GLU A 618 -6.79 -17.03 4.93
CA GLU A 618 -7.14 -18.31 5.56
C GLU A 618 -7.31 -18.17 7.09
N LEU A 619 -6.47 -17.36 7.74
CA LEU A 619 -6.54 -17.09 9.18
C LEU A 619 -7.86 -16.40 9.58
N VAL A 620 -8.26 -15.34 8.87
CA VAL A 620 -9.49 -14.60 9.24
C VAL A 620 -10.76 -15.36 8.87
N GLN A 621 -10.76 -16.13 7.77
CA GLN A 621 -11.84 -17.06 7.44
C GLN A 621 -12.00 -18.15 8.51
N LYS A 622 -10.89 -18.76 8.94
CA LYS A 622 -10.86 -19.78 10.02
C LYS A 622 -11.42 -19.26 11.34
N ASN A 623 -11.24 -17.97 11.64
CA ASN A 623 -11.83 -17.32 12.82
C ASN A 623 -13.31 -16.93 12.65
N GLY A 624 -13.89 -17.10 11.45
CA GLY A 624 -15.32 -16.93 11.20
C GLY A 624 -15.71 -15.69 10.38
N ILE A 625 -14.77 -14.95 9.80
CA ILE A 625 -15.07 -13.83 8.90
C ILE A 625 -15.65 -14.35 7.58
N THR A 626 -16.90 -13.98 7.31
CA THR A 626 -17.65 -14.34 6.08
C THR A 626 -17.71 -13.20 5.04
N ALA A 627 -17.08 -12.06 5.33
CA ALA A 627 -16.94 -10.92 4.44
C ALA A 627 -16.16 -11.24 3.15
N LYS A 628 -16.22 -10.34 2.17
CA LYS A 628 -15.17 -10.27 1.13
C LYS A 628 -13.86 -9.86 1.80
N ILE A 629 -12.73 -10.38 1.32
CA ILE A 629 -11.40 -10.09 1.88
C ILE A 629 -10.63 -9.22 0.89
N ALA A 630 -10.49 -7.93 1.19
CA ALA A 630 -9.79 -6.98 0.34
C ALA A 630 -8.27 -7.09 0.52
N PHE A 631 -7.53 -7.06 -0.60
CA PHE A 631 -6.07 -6.99 -0.61
C PHE A 631 -5.62 -6.05 -1.73
N HIS A 632 -4.67 -5.16 -1.45
CA HIS A 632 -4.27 -4.13 -2.40
C HIS A 632 -3.32 -4.64 -3.50
N ASP A 633 -3.41 -4.04 -4.70
CA ASP A 633 -2.68 -4.39 -5.93
C ASP A 633 -1.14 -4.26 -5.86
N GLY A 634 -0.64 -3.67 -4.78
CA GLY A 634 0.79 -3.50 -4.47
C GLY A 634 1.54 -2.49 -5.32
N PHE A 635 0.83 -1.57 -5.98
CA PHE A 635 1.31 -0.68 -7.05
C PHE A 635 1.87 -1.45 -8.25
N LEU A 636 1.30 -2.64 -8.51
CA LEU A 636 1.62 -3.44 -9.68
C LEU A 636 0.55 -3.20 -10.76
N ASN A 637 0.99 -2.84 -11.97
CA ASN A 637 0.10 -2.67 -13.13
C ASN A 637 -0.94 -3.80 -13.22
N LEU A 638 -2.22 -3.42 -13.28
CA LEU A 638 -3.36 -4.31 -13.11
C LEU A 638 -3.32 -5.56 -14.01
N SER A 639 -2.81 -5.45 -15.23
CA SER A 639 -2.64 -6.59 -16.16
C SER A 639 -1.83 -7.76 -15.58
N LYS A 640 -0.91 -7.52 -14.64
CA LYS A 640 -0.14 -8.58 -13.95
C LYS A 640 -1.04 -9.50 -13.12
N TRP A 641 -2.12 -8.97 -12.56
CA TRP A 641 -3.05 -9.74 -11.73
C TRP A 641 -3.86 -10.78 -12.53
N LYS A 642 -3.84 -10.74 -13.87
CA LYS A 642 -4.38 -11.82 -14.72
C LYS A 642 -3.88 -13.22 -14.35
N THR A 643 -2.69 -13.35 -13.76
CA THR A 643 -2.10 -14.64 -13.37
C THR A 643 -1.83 -14.80 -11.86
N MET A 644 -1.87 -13.72 -11.08
CA MET A 644 -1.50 -13.75 -9.65
C MET A 644 -2.74 -14.03 -8.76
N LEU A 645 -2.55 -14.84 -7.71
CA LEU A 645 -3.59 -15.26 -6.75
C LEU A 645 -4.88 -15.88 -7.32
N LYS A 646 -4.93 -16.24 -8.61
CA LYS A 646 -6.09 -16.91 -9.25
C LYS A 646 -6.58 -18.20 -8.55
N ASN A 647 -5.69 -18.88 -7.83
CA ASN A 647 -5.99 -20.09 -7.05
C ASN A 647 -6.00 -19.84 -5.52
N GLY A 648 -6.11 -18.58 -5.09
CA GLY A 648 -6.21 -18.19 -3.68
C GLY A 648 -7.63 -18.41 -3.10
N PRO A 649 -7.85 -17.99 -1.83
CA PRO A 649 -9.16 -18.08 -1.19
C PRO A 649 -10.29 -17.40 -1.99
N SER A 650 -11.43 -18.08 -2.11
CA SER A 650 -12.49 -17.74 -3.07
C SER A 650 -13.33 -16.51 -2.72
N ASN A 651 -13.06 -15.84 -1.59
CA ASN A 651 -13.72 -14.61 -1.17
C ASN A 651 -12.79 -13.38 -1.22
N LEU A 652 -11.59 -13.52 -1.79
CA LEU A 652 -10.71 -12.38 -2.05
C LEU A 652 -11.39 -11.34 -2.97
N LEU A 653 -10.99 -10.09 -2.81
CA LEU A 653 -11.38 -8.91 -3.56
C LEU A 653 -10.10 -8.11 -3.84
N LEU A 654 -9.76 -7.90 -5.11
CA LEU A 654 -8.61 -7.06 -5.46
C LEU A 654 -8.98 -5.61 -5.19
N ASP A 655 -8.16 -4.91 -4.42
CA ASP A 655 -8.30 -3.49 -4.15
C ASP A 655 -7.24 -2.72 -4.94
N THR A 656 -7.62 -1.61 -5.58
CA THR A 656 -6.73 -0.76 -6.37
C THR A 656 -7.00 0.71 -6.08
N HIS A 657 -5.95 1.53 -6.01
CA HIS A 657 -6.06 2.96 -5.78
C HIS A 657 -5.67 3.72 -7.05
N GLN A 658 -6.46 4.70 -7.47
CA GLN A 658 -6.26 5.36 -8.77
C GLN A 658 -6.19 6.88 -8.64
N TYR A 659 -5.05 7.44 -9.06
CA TYR A 659 -4.66 8.84 -8.89
C TYR A 659 -3.81 9.30 -10.08
N THR A 660 -4.11 10.46 -10.66
CA THR A 660 -3.37 11.03 -11.81
C THR A 660 -2.25 12.00 -11.42
N ILE A 661 -2.32 12.58 -10.23
CA ILE A 661 -1.43 13.68 -9.79
C ILE A 661 -0.01 13.21 -9.44
N TYR A 662 0.14 11.94 -9.05
CA TYR A 662 1.43 11.37 -8.64
C TYR A 662 2.29 10.95 -9.84
N ASN A 663 1.76 11.01 -11.06
CA ASN A 663 2.45 10.66 -12.29
C ASN A 663 2.72 11.92 -13.11
N VAL A 664 3.99 12.20 -13.38
CA VAL A 664 4.45 13.40 -14.11
C VAL A 664 3.91 13.51 -15.55
N ALA A 665 3.45 12.42 -16.15
CA ALA A 665 2.80 12.40 -17.47
C ALA A 665 1.27 12.56 -17.42
N GLN A 666 0.65 12.46 -16.23
CA GLN A 666 -0.80 12.55 -16.04
C GLN A 666 -1.21 13.84 -15.34
N ILE A 667 -0.38 14.38 -14.43
CA ILE A 667 -0.62 15.68 -13.79
C ILE A 667 -0.61 16.82 -14.82
N VAL A 668 0.26 16.75 -15.84
CA VAL A 668 0.39 17.74 -16.93
C VAL A 668 -0.71 17.66 -18.00
N LEU A 669 -1.66 16.72 -17.89
CA LEU A 669 -2.83 16.69 -18.77
C LEU A 669 -3.72 17.89 -18.47
N ASN A 670 -4.23 18.51 -19.53
CA ASN A 670 -5.18 19.62 -19.43
C ASN A 670 -6.59 19.12 -19.00
N HIS A 671 -7.50 19.98 -18.56
CA HIS A 671 -8.79 19.56 -17.95
C HIS A 671 -9.55 18.55 -18.80
N THR A 672 -9.73 18.84 -20.09
CA THR A 672 -10.42 17.97 -21.05
C THR A 672 -9.65 16.67 -21.32
N ALA A 673 -8.32 16.69 -21.29
CA ALA A 673 -7.49 15.49 -21.42
C ALA A 673 -7.53 14.59 -20.17
N LYS A 674 -7.62 15.15 -18.95
CA LYS A 674 -7.83 14.37 -17.72
C LYS A 674 -9.15 13.58 -17.78
N VAL A 675 -10.25 14.23 -18.17
CA VAL A 675 -11.56 13.55 -18.35
C VAL A 675 -11.50 12.50 -19.47
N ASN A 676 -10.91 12.83 -20.63
CA ASN A 676 -10.72 11.87 -21.72
C ASN A 676 -9.87 10.66 -21.32
N PHE A 677 -8.80 10.85 -20.54
CA PHE A 677 -7.93 9.76 -20.09
C PHE A 677 -8.71 8.73 -19.25
N VAL A 678 -9.53 9.22 -18.30
CA VAL A 678 -10.41 8.35 -17.50
C VAL A 678 -11.41 7.61 -18.40
N CYS A 679 -12.09 8.32 -19.30
CA CYS A 679 -13.12 7.71 -20.15
C CYS A 679 -12.59 6.75 -21.23
N ASN A 680 -11.38 6.99 -21.78
CA ASN A 680 -10.80 6.20 -22.87
C ASN A 680 -9.84 5.09 -22.41
N ASP A 681 -9.20 5.24 -21.25
CA ASP A 681 -8.26 4.26 -20.70
C ASP A 681 -8.78 3.57 -19.43
N TRP A 682 -9.28 4.31 -18.43
CA TRP A 682 -9.70 3.68 -17.16
C TRP A 682 -10.97 2.85 -17.31
N VAL A 683 -11.98 3.31 -18.05
CA VAL A 683 -13.21 2.51 -18.30
C VAL A 683 -12.87 1.13 -18.88
N GLY A 684 -11.96 1.08 -19.86
CA GLY A 684 -11.50 -0.18 -20.47
C GLY A 684 -10.65 -1.03 -19.53
N MET A 685 -9.68 -0.43 -18.84
CA MET A 685 -8.80 -1.12 -17.89
C MET A 685 -9.56 -1.71 -16.70
N ILE A 686 -10.51 -0.95 -16.14
CA ILE A 686 -11.30 -1.36 -14.97
C ILE A 686 -12.35 -2.41 -15.35
N GLY A 687 -12.88 -2.36 -16.58
CA GLY A 687 -13.65 -3.47 -17.16
C GLY A 687 -12.81 -4.75 -17.34
N GLU A 688 -11.59 -4.63 -17.90
CA GLU A 688 -10.69 -5.77 -18.09
C GLU A 688 -10.29 -6.42 -16.75
N ILE A 689 -9.85 -5.64 -15.75
CA ILE A 689 -9.38 -6.19 -14.47
C ILE A 689 -10.49 -6.93 -13.71
N ASN A 690 -11.73 -6.45 -13.80
CA ASN A 690 -12.91 -7.05 -13.16
C ASN A 690 -13.32 -8.41 -13.80
N SER A 691 -12.90 -8.66 -15.05
CA SER A 691 -13.14 -9.91 -15.78
C SER A 691 -12.31 -11.06 -15.22
N THR A 692 -12.93 -12.21 -14.92
CA THR A 692 -12.21 -13.40 -14.42
C THR A 692 -11.41 -14.12 -15.52
N SER A 693 -11.73 -13.91 -16.79
CA SER A 693 -11.00 -14.46 -17.95
C SER A 693 -9.92 -13.52 -18.50
N GLU A 694 -10.15 -12.20 -18.45
CA GLU A 694 -9.25 -11.23 -19.06
C GLU A 694 -8.35 -10.54 -18.03
N GLY A 695 -8.86 -10.23 -16.85
CA GLY A 695 -8.13 -9.65 -15.72
C GLY A 695 -8.06 -10.58 -14.52
N TRP A 696 -8.26 -10.07 -13.31
CA TRP A 696 -8.22 -10.83 -12.06
C TRP A 696 -9.58 -11.43 -11.70
N GLY A 697 -10.65 -10.65 -11.79
CA GLY A 697 -11.94 -10.95 -11.17
C GLY A 697 -12.42 -9.78 -10.31
N PRO A 698 -13.34 -9.99 -9.35
CA PRO A 698 -13.95 -8.90 -8.56
C PRO A 698 -12.92 -7.91 -8.03
N THR A 699 -12.95 -6.68 -8.55
CA THR A 699 -11.99 -5.60 -8.22
C THR A 699 -12.75 -4.35 -7.76
N ILE A 700 -12.21 -3.62 -6.78
CA ILE A 700 -12.79 -2.38 -6.25
C ILE A 700 -11.76 -1.25 -6.32
N CYS A 701 -12.22 -0.01 -6.50
CA CYS A 701 -11.36 1.15 -6.31
C CYS A 701 -11.44 1.64 -4.86
N GLY A 702 -10.51 1.25 -3.99
CA GLY A 702 -10.50 1.59 -2.56
C GLY A 702 -10.17 3.06 -2.26
N GLU A 703 -9.47 3.73 -3.17
CA GLU A 703 -9.12 5.16 -3.08
C GLU A 703 -9.06 5.83 -4.45
N PHE A 704 -9.65 7.03 -4.56
CA PHE A 704 -9.49 7.98 -5.67
C PHE A 704 -9.88 9.39 -5.20
N THR A 705 -9.60 10.43 -5.99
CA THR A 705 -10.04 11.81 -5.72
C THR A 705 -10.29 12.57 -7.03
N GLN A 706 -11.11 13.65 -7.02
CA GLN A 706 -11.09 14.62 -8.13
C GLN A 706 -9.96 15.65 -8.05
N ALA A 707 -9.07 15.57 -7.05
CA ALA A 707 -7.87 16.41 -7.04
C ALA A 707 -7.03 16.18 -8.30
N ASP A 708 -6.78 17.25 -9.02
CA ASP A 708 -6.18 17.24 -10.37
C ASP A 708 -4.73 17.76 -10.38
N THR A 709 -4.32 18.36 -9.26
CA THR A 709 -2.98 18.86 -8.91
C THR A 709 -2.44 18.15 -7.66
N ASP A 710 -1.14 18.24 -7.39
CA ASP A 710 -0.56 17.80 -6.11
C ASP A 710 -0.36 18.94 -5.09
N CYS A 711 -1.22 19.96 -5.16
CA CYS A 711 -1.09 21.24 -4.45
C CYS A 711 -1.45 21.24 -2.96
N ALA A 712 -2.16 20.22 -2.47
CA ALA A 712 -2.64 20.21 -1.08
C ALA A 712 -1.48 20.19 -0.06
N LYS A 713 -1.58 21.05 0.96
CA LYS A 713 -0.55 21.23 2.00
C LYS A 713 -0.15 19.90 2.65
N ASN A 714 1.15 19.60 2.70
CA ASN A 714 1.74 18.35 3.22
C ASN A 714 1.35 17.04 2.49
N LEU A 715 0.60 17.07 1.37
CA LEU A 715 0.21 15.87 0.62
C LEU A 715 1.43 15.02 0.22
N ASN A 716 2.47 15.68 -0.27
CA ASN A 716 3.75 15.08 -0.63
C ASN A 716 4.68 14.79 0.58
N ASN A 717 4.10 14.66 1.78
CA ASN A 717 4.70 14.71 3.12
C ASN A 717 5.05 16.12 3.64
N VAL A 718 5.03 16.28 4.97
CA VAL A 718 5.51 17.46 5.71
C VAL A 718 6.89 17.90 5.22
N GLY A 719 7.04 19.20 4.99
CA GLY A 719 8.29 19.80 4.53
C GLY A 719 8.66 19.53 3.07
N ARG A 720 7.74 18.96 2.26
CA ARG A 720 7.90 18.81 0.81
C ARG A 720 6.90 19.70 0.07
N GLY A 721 7.34 20.30 -1.03
CA GLY A 721 6.47 21.05 -1.94
C GLY A 721 5.77 20.17 -2.99
N THR A 722 5.41 20.80 -4.11
CA THR A 722 4.50 20.30 -5.14
C THR A 722 5.27 20.01 -6.43
N ARG A 723 4.83 19.03 -7.22
CA ARG A 723 5.33 18.84 -8.61
C ARG A 723 4.79 19.96 -9.48
N TRP A 724 3.53 20.35 -9.27
CA TRP A 724 2.85 21.41 -10.00
C TRP A 724 3.67 22.70 -10.10
N GLU A 725 4.09 23.29 -8.98
CA GLU A 725 4.95 24.50 -8.93
C GLU A 725 6.45 24.20 -9.10
N GLY A 726 6.85 22.93 -9.18
CA GLY A 726 8.25 22.51 -9.23
C GLY A 726 9.01 22.69 -7.92
N THR A 727 8.32 22.66 -6.78
CA THR A 727 8.87 22.80 -5.42
C THR A 727 9.03 21.47 -4.68
N TYR A 728 8.80 20.33 -5.37
CA TYR A 728 8.77 18.97 -4.83
C TYR A 728 10.07 18.51 -4.12
N SER A 729 11.20 19.19 -4.29
CA SER A 729 12.44 18.86 -3.59
C SER A 729 13.36 20.06 -3.46
N GLU A 730 14.27 20.00 -2.48
CA GLU A 730 15.35 20.98 -2.35
C GLU A 730 16.16 21.04 -3.67
N GLY A 731 16.19 22.24 -4.28
CA GLY A 731 16.84 22.49 -5.56
C GLY A 731 16.08 22.01 -6.81
N ASP A 732 14.82 21.61 -6.69
CA ASP A 732 13.94 21.46 -7.87
C ASP A 732 13.47 22.83 -8.37
N SER A 733 13.06 22.87 -9.63
CA SER A 733 12.44 24.02 -10.32
C SER A 733 11.63 23.61 -11.56
N THR A 734 11.38 22.29 -11.69
CA THR A 734 10.70 21.65 -12.81
C THR A 734 9.21 21.62 -12.52
N MET A 735 8.48 22.58 -13.08
CA MET A 735 7.02 22.63 -12.95
C MET A 735 6.34 21.50 -13.73
N TYR A 736 5.23 21.00 -13.22
CA TYR A 736 4.42 19.94 -13.83
C TYR A 736 2.94 20.31 -13.84
N CYS A 737 2.60 21.40 -14.54
CA CYS A 737 1.23 21.71 -14.98
C CYS A 737 1.19 21.80 -16.52
N PRO A 738 0.00 21.80 -17.17
CA PRO A 738 -0.13 21.95 -18.63
C PRO A 738 0.61 23.16 -19.22
N THR A 739 0.81 24.23 -18.44
CA THR A 739 1.55 25.44 -18.86
C THR A 739 2.95 25.56 -18.22
N ALA A 740 3.62 24.43 -17.93
CA ALA A 740 4.94 24.45 -17.30
C ALA A 740 6.01 25.21 -18.12
N GLU A 741 5.90 25.22 -19.45
CA GLU A 741 6.82 25.96 -20.34
C GLU A 741 6.71 27.48 -20.17
N GLN A 742 5.51 27.99 -19.88
CA GLN A 742 5.24 29.40 -19.59
C GLN A 742 5.66 29.82 -18.17
N ARG A 743 5.98 28.84 -17.29
CA ARG A 743 6.32 29.01 -15.87
C ARG A 743 5.24 29.71 -15.03
N THR A 744 3.97 29.52 -15.39
CA THR A 744 2.79 30.10 -14.72
C THR A 744 2.15 29.19 -13.68
N CYS A 745 2.64 27.96 -13.49
CA CYS A 745 2.09 27.02 -12.51
C CYS A 745 2.17 27.60 -11.09
N SER A 746 1.03 27.69 -10.42
CA SER A 746 0.81 28.18 -9.06
C SER A 746 0.00 27.14 -8.30
N CYS A 747 -0.03 27.12 -6.96
CA CYS A 747 -1.01 26.31 -6.20
C CYS A 747 -2.06 27.18 -5.48
N THR A 748 -2.48 28.28 -6.10
CA THR A 748 -3.28 29.32 -5.44
C THR A 748 -4.76 29.03 -5.54
N GLU A 749 -5.31 28.73 -6.72
CA GLU A 749 -6.76 28.46 -6.84
C GLU A 749 -7.06 27.01 -6.43
N ALA A 750 -6.09 26.09 -6.59
CA ALA A 750 -6.17 24.73 -6.02
C ALA A 750 -6.37 24.70 -4.49
N ASN A 751 -5.76 25.64 -3.76
CA ASN A 751 -5.88 25.78 -2.30
C ASN A 751 -6.80 26.94 -1.84
N ALA A 752 -7.49 27.62 -2.75
CA ALA A 752 -8.43 28.69 -2.41
C ALA A 752 -9.66 28.15 -1.65
N ASP A 753 -10.42 29.05 -1.02
CA ASP A 753 -11.67 28.65 -0.38
C ASP A 753 -12.71 28.22 -1.45
N PRO A 754 -13.50 27.15 -1.23
CA PRO A 754 -14.56 26.71 -2.14
C PRO A 754 -15.59 27.78 -2.57
N SER A 755 -15.75 28.86 -1.79
CA SER A 755 -16.59 30.00 -2.15
C SER A 755 -15.95 30.90 -3.22
N GLU A 756 -14.62 30.88 -3.37
CA GLU A 756 -13.86 31.62 -4.39
C GLU A 756 -13.72 30.83 -5.71
N TYR A 757 -13.89 29.50 -5.69
CA TYR A 757 -13.88 28.66 -6.90
C TYR A 757 -14.94 29.11 -7.91
N SER A 758 -14.55 29.28 -9.18
CA SER A 758 -15.48 29.63 -10.27
C SER A 758 -16.45 28.48 -10.62
N ASP A 759 -17.56 28.82 -11.28
CA ASP A 759 -18.53 27.81 -11.75
C ASP A 759 -17.92 26.87 -12.80
N ASP A 760 -17.06 27.38 -13.69
CA ASP A 760 -16.27 26.59 -14.64
C ASP A 760 -15.38 25.55 -13.92
N TYR A 761 -14.75 25.95 -12.81
CA TYR A 761 -13.88 25.09 -12.01
C TYR A 761 -14.67 24.02 -11.27
N LYS A 762 -15.79 24.40 -10.65
CA LYS A 762 -16.72 23.46 -9.99
C LYS A 762 -17.29 22.44 -10.98
N LEU A 763 -17.61 22.89 -12.20
CA LEU A 763 -18.06 22.02 -13.31
C LEU A 763 -16.96 21.05 -13.74
N PHE A 764 -15.71 21.50 -13.90
CA PHE A 764 -14.58 20.61 -14.20
C PHE A 764 -14.38 19.55 -13.12
N LEU A 765 -14.22 19.96 -11.85
CA LEU A 765 -13.96 19.06 -10.73
C LEU A 765 -15.07 18.00 -10.60
N LYS A 766 -16.33 18.41 -10.75
CA LYS A 766 -17.47 17.48 -10.74
C LYS A 766 -17.47 16.53 -11.94
N THR A 767 -17.29 17.04 -13.15
CA THR A 767 -17.21 16.22 -14.38
C THR A 767 -16.10 15.16 -14.26
N TYR A 768 -14.96 15.55 -13.69
CA TYR A 768 -13.81 14.68 -13.47
C TYR A 768 -14.04 13.67 -12.32
N ALA A 769 -14.78 14.02 -11.27
CA ALA A 769 -15.26 13.07 -10.26
C ALA A 769 -16.20 12.03 -10.87
N GLU A 770 -17.20 12.48 -11.63
CA GLU A 770 -18.26 11.65 -12.22
C GLU A 770 -17.71 10.70 -13.31
N ALA A 771 -16.73 11.16 -14.11
CA ALA A 771 -15.98 10.31 -15.03
C ALA A 771 -15.27 9.15 -14.31
N GLN A 772 -14.62 9.43 -13.17
CA GLN A 772 -13.91 8.43 -12.37
C GLN A 772 -14.89 7.44 -11.73
N MET A 773 -15.97 7.95 -11.12
CA MET A 773 -17.06 7.11 -10.59
C MET A 773 -17.58 6.15 -11.67
N TYR A 774 -17.90 6.66 -12.87
CA TYR A 774 -18.37 5.83 -13.99
C TYR A 774 -17.37 4.73 -14.37
N ALA A 775 -16.06 5.03 -14.38
CA ALA A 775 -15.02 4.03 -14.67
C ALA A 775 -14.94 2.94 -13.59
N PHE A 776 -15.09 3.29 -12.31
CA PHE A 776 -15.06 2.32 -11.21
C PHE A 776 -16.36 1.53 -11.03
N GLU A 777 -17.49 2.06 -11.49
CA GLU A 777 -18.77 1.33 -11.60
C GLU A 777 -18.78 0.27 -12.70
N GLN A 778 -17.74 0.17 -13.54
CA GLN A 778 -17.50 -1.01 -14.39
C GLN A 778 -17.00 -2.23 -13.60
N ALA A 779 -16.62 -2.04 -12.33
CA ALA A 779 -16.13 -3.09 -11.44
C ALA A 779 -17.06 -3.30 -10.22
N GLN A 780 -16.52 -3.41 -9.01
CA GLN A 780 -17.35 -3.51 -7.79
C GLN A 780 -17.82 -2.14 -7.27
N GLY A 781 -17.44 -1.03 -7.89
CA GLY A 781 -17.66 0.33 -7.40
C GLY A 781 -16.41 0.93 -6.74
N TRP A 782 -16.63 1.96 -5.92
CA TRP A 782 -15.59 2.89 -5.50
C TRP A 782 -15.70 3.35 -4.04
N PHE A 783 -14.57 3.75 -3.46
CA PHE A 783 -14.45 4.45 -2.18
C PHE A 783 -13.65 5.75 -2.39
N TYR A 784 -14.29 6.90 -2.15
CA TYR A 784 -13.64 8.20 -2.29
C TYR A 784 -12.60 8.46 -1.19
N TRP A 785 -11.45 9.04 -1.52
CA TRP A 785 -10.43 9.47 -0.56
C TRP A 785 -10.37 11.01 -0.46
N THR A 786 -10.86 11.65 0.60
CA THR A 786 -11.49 11.14 1.84
C THR A 786 -12.81 11.89 2.10
N TRP A 787 -13.60 11.47 3.08
CA TRP A 787 -14.84 12.17 3.44
C TRP A 787 -14.59 13.62 3.85
N HIS A 788 -13.58 13.88 4.69
CA HIS A 788 -13.31 15.22 5.22
C HIS A 788 -11.81 15.46 5.43
N THR A 789 -11.38 16.70 5.22
CA THR A 789 -10.04 17.24 5.53
C THR A 789 -10.20 18.64 6.13
N GLU A 790 -9.26 19.09 6.96
CA GLU A 790 -9.30 20.44 7.55
C GLU A 790 -9.11 21.57 6.51
N SER A 791 -8.29 21.37 5.48
CA SER A 791 -7.88 22.46 4.56
C SER A 791 -7.50 22.03 3.13
N ALA A 792 -7.84 20.81 2.71
CA ALA A 792 -7.58 20.30 1.36
C ALA A 792 -8.91 20.11 0.58
N PRO A 793 -9.55 21.18 0.07
CA PRO A 793 -10.92 21.13 -0.42
C PRO A 793 -11.17 20.10 -1.54
N GLN A 794 -10.24 19.95 -2.48
CA GLN A 794 -10.32 18.91 -3.52
C GLN A 794 -10.35 17.48 -2.97
N TRP A 795 -9.81 17.24 -1.77
CA TRP A 795 -9.68 15.91 -1.13
C TRP A 795 -10.82 15.58 -0.15
N SER A 796 -11.82 16.46 0.00
CA SER A 796 -12.88 16.35 1.00
C SER A 796 -14.24 16.20 0.31
N TYR A 797 -14.79 14.98 0.28
CA TYR A 797 -16.13 14.71 -0.29
C TYR A 797 -17.19 15.62 0.33
N LYS A 798 -17.17 15.78 1.66
CA LYS A 798 -18.05 16.68 2.45
C LYS A 798 -17.96 18.13 1.95
N THR A 799 -16.76 18.59 1.60
CA THR A 799 -16.55 19.94 1.06
C THR A 799 -17.08 20.05 -0.38
N GLY A 800 -16.77 19.09 -1.25
CA GLY A 800 -17.23 19.09 -2.63
C GLY A 800 -18.75 18.97 -2.77
N TRP A 801 -19.37 18.10 -1.97
CA TRP A 801 -20.82 17.93 -1.91
C TRP A 801 -21.52 19.21 -1.45
N LYS A 802 -21.04 19.86 -0.37
CA LYS A 802 -21.64 21.10 0.15
C LYS A 802 -21.38 22.35 -0.71
N ASN A 803 -20.41 22.31 -1.63
CA ASN A 803 -20.07 23.42 -2.54
C ASN A 803 -20.37 23.11 -4.02
N GLY A 804 -21.10 22.03 -4.32
CA GLY A 804 -21.61 21.72 -5.66
C GLY A 804 -20.62 21.13 -6.67
N PHE A 805 -19.37 20.85 -6.28
CA PHE A 805 -18.36 20.20 -7.15
C PHE A 805 -18.29 18.67 -7.00
N MET A 806 -19.38 18.06 -6.50
CA MET A 806 -19.62 16.61 -6.45
C MET A 806 -21.09 16.31 -6.81
N PRO A 807 -21.47 15.05 -7.11
CA PRO A 807 -22.87 14.66 -7.30
C PRO A 807 -23.72 15.01 -6.07
N ALA A 808 -24.92 15.57 -6.29
CA ALA A 808 -25.85 15.88 -5.20
C ALA A 808 -26.33 14.61 -4.46
N LYS A 809 -26.41 13.50 -5.19
CA LYS A 809 -26.55 12.12 -4.68
C LYS A 809 -25.54 11.25 -5.42
N ALA A 810 -24.73 10.47 -4.72
CA ALA A 810 -23.69 9.62 -5.31
C ALA A 810 -24.21 8.65 -6.38
N TYR A 811 -25.47 8.20 -6.25
CA TYR A 811 -26.13 7.30 -7.20
C TYR A 811 -26.76 7.99 -8.42
N ASN A 812 -26.69 9.31 -8.51
CA ASN A 812 -27.19 10.10 -9.65
C ASN A 812 -26.16 11.17 -10.07
N PRO A 813 -25.04 10.77 -10.72
CA PRO A 813 -24.13 11.70 -11.38
C PRO A 813 -24.75 12.28 -12.65
N ASP A 814 -24.40 13.53 -12.95
CA ASP A 814 -24.93 14.27 -14.11
C ASP A 814 -24.17 13.93 -15.41
N TYR A 815 -22.84 13.78 -15.36
CA TYR A 815 -22.00 13.35 -16.49
C TYR A 815 -21.65 11.84 -16.43
N LYS A 816 -21.56 11.19 -17.59
CA LYS A 816 -21.10 9.79 -17.75
C LYS A 816 -20.15 9.69 -18.96
N CYS A 817 -19.16 8.79 -18.89
CA CYS A 817 -18.27 8.57 -20.03
C CYS A 817 -19.06 8.02 -21.24
N GLY A 818 -19.09 8.79 -22.32
CA GLY A 818 -19.93 8.55 -23.49
C GLY A 818 -20.87 9.73 -23.80
N ASP A 819 -21.10 10.61 -22.83
CA ASP A 819 -21.69 11.93 -23.04
C ASP A 819 -20.64 12.91 -23.62
N ASP A 820 -21.09 14.00 -24.25
CA ASP A 820 -20.20 15.08 -24.68
C ASP A 820 -19.60 15.80 -23.46
N ILE A 821 -18.27 15.92 -23.40
CA ILE A 821 -17.58 16.62 -22.30
C ILE A 821 -17.96 18.12 -22.36
N PRO A 822 -18.47 18.72 -21.27
CA PRO A 822 -18.85 20.12 -21.26
C PRO A 822 -17.63 21.06 -21.41
N SER A 823 -17.87 22.26 -21.93
CA SER A 823 -16.84 23.31 -21.98
C SER A 823 -16.60 23.87 -20.59
N PHE A 824 -15.36 23.84 -20.11
CA PHE A 824 -14.93 24.47 -18.85
C PHE A 824 -14.63 25.97 -19.02
N GLY A 825 -15.46 26.66 -19.80
CA GLY A 825 -15.41 28.11 -20.08
C GLY A 825 -14.00 28.66 -20.33
N ASN A 826 -13.49 29.50 -19.41
CA ASN A 826 -12.16 30.10 -19.48
C ASN A 826 -11.24 29.64 -18.32
N LEU A 827 -11.48 28.45 -17.78
CA LEU A 827 -10.73 27.87 -16.66
C LEU A 827 -9.22 27.79 -16.97
N PRO A 828 -8.33 28.45 -16.20
CA PRO A 828 -6.90 28.47 -16.52
C PRO A 828 -6.22 27.12 -16.27
N GLU A 829 -5.31 26.70 -17.14
CA GLU A 829 -4.67 25.38 -17.06
C GLU A 829 -3.39 25.38 -16.16
N TYR A 830 -3.38 26.17 -15.06
CA TYR A 830 -2.14 26.50 -14.33
C TYR A 830 -2.22 26.77 -12.80
N TYR A 831 -3.39 26.64 -12.18
CA TYR A 831 -3.74 27.30 -10.91
C TYR A 831 -3.43 26.59 -9.58
#